data_AF-A0A1F8ZSN4-F1
#
_entry.id   AF-A0A1F8ZSN4-F1
#
_cell.length_a   1.000
_cell.length_b   1.000
_cell.length_c   1.000
_cell.angle_alpha   90.00
_cell.angle_beta   90.00
_cell.angle_gamma   90.00
#
_symmetry.space_group_name_H-M   'P 1'
#
loop_
_entity.id
_entity.type
_entity.pdbx_description
1 polymer ?
#
loop_
_entity_poly.entity_id
_entity_poly.type
_entity_poly.pdbx_seq_one_letter_code
_entity_poly.pdbx_strand_id
1 'polypeptide(L)'
;MERELVLGIDYGGKYTGLAVVDRRHNQVLYANRLKMRDDVAGILKDRRKQRGIRRTAQTKKKRLRELKNYLKSIGYNESTATFETVYSLAHKRGYDYADMPEEKTSEEIEAMDVEERKQWEKEKQEWEETKRNSRHRKEVVKDVHKAMIEGRATEEQIKRVERIFNKQYRPKRFNNRILTKCKVEDCGVNTPLRKNVRDLLIENIVRFFPIEQSEKDNLKDAVLDKNRREEVKSFFRKHKTDEHIRKQVYDIADNKLSGRTVFCKEHILEHTEHSKEERKVFRLAPSLKTKIENVLAVIKDEILPKFTVNKVVMESNNFDIAAKTQGKKRLAKEEYGKGPREGKETRKEALLRETDGRCIYCGKSIDISNAHDDHIFPRKAGGLNIFANLVACCAVCNENKKGRTPLESGISPKPEIIAFMKNDLKKKILEDARNINTVDFNKYMSHASIGWRYMRDRLRESAGNKKLPIERQSGIYTAYFRRWWGFKKERGNTLHHALDAVILASRKGYSDDGLVDMTLKPKYNKGGGFDSEKHLPEPIEFKRDKGSKGSALHDRNPLSYKKGIITRRFMVTEIECGKEDDVISETYREKLKEAFKRFDTKKGKCLTDKEAKEAGFCIKKNELVMSLKCSIKGTGPGQMIRINNNVFKTNVHNVGVDVYLDEKGKKKAYERKNPRLSKHFIEPPPQPNGRVSFTLKRRDMVTVEGEDAIYRIKKLGTSPTIEAVVGSDGKTRTVSATKLTKANSAE
;
A
#
# COMPACT_ATOMS: atom_id res chain seq x y z
N MET A 1 12.51 16.69 43.84
CA MET A 1 12.47 15.35 43.21
C MET A 1 12.83 15.49 41.74
N GLU A 2 13.69 14.60 41.23
CA GLU A 2 14.04 14.55 39.80
C GLU A 2 12.79 14.31 38.93
N ARG A 3 12.66 14.94 37.76
CA ARG A 3 11.49 14.78 36.88
C ARG A 3 11.45 13.35 36.30
N GLU A 4 10.26 12.76 36.18
CA GLU A 4 10.07 11.50 35.46
C GLU A 4 9.39 11.79 34.12
N LEU A 5 10.18 11.91 33.06
CA LEU A 5 9.70 12.25 31.71
C LEU A 5 9.34 10.98 30.94
N VAL A 6 8.05 10.83 30.66
CA VAL A 6 7.48 9.69 29.93
C VAL A 6 7.01 10.14 28.55
N LEU A 7 7.49 9.47 27.50
CA LEU A 7 7.04 9.68 26.12
C LEU A 7 5.89 8.70 25.79
N GLY A 8 4.70 9.25 25.57
CA GLY A 8 3.53 8.54 25.08
C GLY A 8 3.44 8.56 23.57
N ILE A 9 3.16 7.42 22.95
CA ILE A 9 3.02 7.29 21.50
C ILE A 9 1.73 6.54 21.16
N ASP A 10 0.76 7.27 20.60
CA ASP A 10 -0.51 6.72 20.15
C ASP A 10 -0.48 6.48 18.63
N TYR A 11 -0.50 5.21 18.22
CA TYR A 11 -0.35 4.83 16.83
C TYR A 11 -1.68 4.63 16.11
N GLY A 12 -2.25 5.72 15.60
CA GLY A 12 -3.40 5.64 14.68
C GLY A 12 -3.01 5.30 13.22
N GLY A 13 -3.99 4.89 12.42
CA GLY A 13 -3.80 4.54 11.00
C GLY A 13 -3.36 5.73 10.14
N LYS A 14 -4.09 6.85 10.25
CA LYS A 14 -3.84 8.10 9.52
C LYS A 14 -3.10 9.14 10.37
N TYR A 15 -3.37 9.19 11.67
CA TYR A 15 -2.74 10.13 12.58
C TYR A 15 -2.00 9.37 13.68
N THR A 16 -0.91 9.92 14.18
CA THR A 16 -0.15 9.36 15.32
C THR A 16 0.05 10.45 16.34
N GLY A 17 -0.38 10.22 17.58
CA GLY A 17 -0.18 11.15 18.68
C GLY A 17 1.18 10.95 19.34
N LEU A 18 1.80 12.05 19.75
CA LEU A 18 3.03 12.08 20.54
C LEU A 18 2.82 13.01 21.73
N ALA A 19 3.23 12.58 22.93
CA ALA A 19 3.17 13.43 24.11
C ALA A 19 4.33 13.15 25.07
N VAL A 20 4.87 14.18 25.71
CA VAL A 20 5.82 14.06 26.82
C VAL A 20 5.14 14.58 28.08
N VAL A 21 5.08 13.73 29.10
CA VAL A 21 4.46 14.05 30.39
C VAL A 21 5.51 13.89 31.49
N ASP A 22 5.62 14.91 32.34
CA ASP A 22 6.27 14.78 33.63
C ASP A 22 5.30 14.12 34.60
N ARG A 23 5.54 12.83 34.85
CA ARG A 23 4.63 11.98 35.61
C ARG A 23 4.65 12.29 37.11
N ARG A 24 5.76 12.81 37.64
CA ARG A 24 5.88 13.17 39.06
C ARG A 24 5.11 14.46 39.36
N HIS A 25 5.21 15.45 38.48
CA HIS A 25 4.51 16.73 38.63
C HIS A 25 3.13 16.76 37.95
N ASN A 26 2.72 15.65 37.32
CA ASN A 26 1.48 15.50 36.57
C ASN A 26 1.25 16.62 35.54
N GLN A 27 2.27 16.86 34.71
CA GLN A 27 2.31 18.01 33.78
C GLN A 27 2.62 17.57 32.36
N VAL A 28 1.84 18.06 31.40
CA VAL A 28 2.11 17.84 29.96
C VAL A 28 3.12 18.89 29.49
N LEU A 29 4.29 18.44 29.04
CA LEU A 29 5.36 19.30 28.53
C LEU A 29 5.34 19.44 27.00
N TYR A 30 4.88 18.40 26.31
CA TYR A 30 4.75 18.38 24.86
C TYR A 30 3.54 17.52 24.46
N ALA A 31 2.76 17.96 23.49
CA ALA A 31 1.73 17.15 22.86
C ALA A 31 1.54 17.58 21.40
N ASN A 32 1.56 16.64 20.47
CA ASN A 32 1.40 16.92 19.05
C ASN A 32 0.77 15.72 18.31
N ARG A 33 0.29 15.96 17.09
CA ARG A 33 -0.31 14.97 16.20
C ARG A 33 0.39 14.95 14.84
N LEU A 34 0.82 13.77 14.41
CA LEU A 34 1.46 13.54 13.11
C LEU A 34 0.43 13.03 12.12
N LYS A 35 0.27 13.69 10.97
CA LYS A 35 -0.55 13.19 9.88
C LYS A 35 0.31 12.37 8.92
N MET A 36 0.06 11.06 8.92
CA MET A 36 0.77 10.09 8.10
C MET A 36 0.40 10.21 6.64
N ARG A 37 1.32 9.73 5.81
CA ARG A 37 1.16 9.72 4.36
C ARG A 37 0.01 8.78 3.95
N ASP A 38 -0.98 9.33 3.25
CA ASP A 38 -2.21 8.62 2.83
C ASP A 38 -2.33 8.39 1.31
N ASP A 39 -1.47 9.01 0.49
CA ASP A 39 -1.46 8.85 -0.98
C ASP A 39 -0.83 7.52 -1.45
N VAL A 40 -0.19 6.75 -0.57
CA VAL A 40 0.53 5.51 -0.94
C VAL A 40 -0.41 4.47 -1.54
N ALA A 41 -1.61 4.30 -0.96
CA ALA A 41 -2.61 3.36 -1.46
C ALA A 41 -3.10 3.77 -2.85
N GLY A 42 -3.37 5.06 -3.05
CA GLY A 42 -3.70 5.63 -4.36
C GLY A 42 -2.59 5.35 -5.38
N ILE A 43 -1.35 5.73 -5.08
CA ILE A 43 -0.19 5.48 -5.96
C ILE A 43 -0.01 4.00 -6.29
N LEU A 44 -0.25 3.08 -5.34
CA LEU A 44 -0.15 1.64 -5.58
C LEU A 44 -1.29 1.14 -6.47
N LYS A 45 -2.52 1.60 -6.26
CA LYS A 45 -3.68 1.34 -7.13
C LYS A 45 -3.40 1.83 -8.55
N ASP A 46 -2.80 3.01 -8.67
CA ASP A 46 -2.42 3.63 -9.93
C ASP A 46 -1.33 2.86 -10.66
N ARG A 47 -0.28 2.47 -9.94
CA ARG A 47 0.79 1.61 -10.48
C ARG A 47 0.22 0.25 -10.88
N ARG A 48 -0.75 -0.31 -10.15
CA ARG A 48 -1.43 -1.57 -10.49
C ARG A 48 -2.25 -1.40 -11.77
N LYS A 49 -3.04 -0.32 -11.90
CA LYS A 49 -3.81 0.03 -13.11
C LYS A 49 -2.90 0.22 -14.32
N GLN A 50 -1.82 0.99 -14.18
CA GLN A 50 -0.81 1.21 -15.24
C GLN A 50 -0.11 -0.08 -15.65
N ARG A 51 0.24 -0.96 -14.69
CA ARG A 51 0.75 -2.30 -14.99
C ARG A 51 -0.30 -3.12 -15.73
N GLY A 52 -1.56 -3.06 -15.33
CA GLY A 52 -2.68 -3.68 -16.05
C GLY A 52 -2.72 -3.22 -17.50
N ILE A 53 -2.87 -1.91 -17.74
CA ILE A 53 -2.93 -1.29 -19.07
C ILE A 53 -1.73 -1.70 -19.95
N ARG A 54 -0.50 -1.70 -19.42
CA ARG A 54 0.69 -2.12 -20.17
C ARG A 54 0.66 -3.61 -20.52
N ARG A 55 0.26 -4.47 -19.57
CA ARG A 55 0.13 -5.92 -19.79
C ARG A 55 -0.92 -6.20 -20.86
N THR A 56 -2.06 -5.53 -20.77
CA THR A 56 -3.17 -5.53 -21.72
C THR A 56 -2.72 -5.11 -23.12
N ALA A 57 -1.99 -4.00 -23.27
CA ALA A 57 -1.49 -3.54 -24.57
C ALA A 57 -0.46 -4.50 -25.21
N GLN A 58 0.47 -5.05 -24.43
CA GLN A 58 1.45 -6.02 -24.93
C GLN A 58 0.80 -7.36 -25.31
N THR A 59 -0.19 -7.79 -24.52
CA THR A 59 -1.00 -8.98 -24.79
C THR A 59 -1.81 -8.83 -26.07
N LYS A 60 -2.45 -7.68 -26.29
CA LYS A 60 -3.17 -7.36 -27.54
C LYS A 60 -2.25 -7.45 -28.75
N LYS A 61 -1.07 -6.82 -28.69
CA LYS A 61 -0.09 -6.84 -29.80
C LYS A 61 0.40 -8.26 -30.11
N LYS A 62 0.69 -9.06 -29.09
CA LYS A 62 1.15 -10.44 -29.28
C LYS A 62 0.06 -11.32 -29.88
N ARG A 63 -1.17 -11.20 -29.37
CA ARG A 63 -2.34 -11.93 -29.89
C ARG A 63 -2.63 -11.59 -31.35
N LEU A 64 -2.65 -10.30 -31.71
CA LEU A 64 -2.88 -9.86 -33.09
C LEU A 64 -1.78 -10.36 -34.04
N ARG A 65 -0.53 -10.43 -33.56
CA ARG A 65 0.57 -11.00 -34.33
C ARG A 65 0.44 -12.51 -34.51
N GLU A 66 0.12 -13.26 -33.45
CA GLU A 66 -0.14 -14.71 -33.55
C GLU A 66 -1.33 -15.00 -34.48
N LEU A 67 -2.40 -14.20 -34.40
CA LEU A 67 -3.56 -14.30 -35.30
C LEU A 67 -3.18 -14.00 -36.76
N LYS A 68 -2.48 -12.90 -37.01
CA LYS A 68 -2.03 -12.51 -38.35
C LYS A 68 -1.15 -13.59 -38.99
N ASN A 69 -0.18 -14.11 -38.24
CA ASN A 69 0.71 -15.17 -38.73
C ASN A 69 -0.06 -16.46 -39.02
N TYR A 70 -1.02 -16.81 -38.16
CA TYR A 70 -1.83 -18.01 -38.34
C TYR A 70 -2.76 -17.90 -39.56
N LEU A 71 -3.48 -16.77 -39.71
CA LEU A 71 -4.36 -16.55 -40.87
C LEU A 71 -3.59 -16.59 -42.19
N LYS A 72 -2.38 -16.01 -42.24
CA LYS A 72 -1.49 -16.14 -43.40
C LYS A 72 -1.06 -17.58 -43.67
N SER A 73 -0.76 -18.37 -42.63
CA SER A 73 -0.35 -19.77 -42.78
C SER A 73 -1.43 -20.69 -43.34
N ILE A 74 -2.71 -20.29 -43.24
CA ILE A 74 -3.85 -21.04 -43.78
C ILE A 74 -4.41 -20.41 -45.07
N GLY A 75 -3.68 -19.48 -45.69
CA GLY A 75 -4.03 -18.90 -47.00
C GLY A 75 -4.89 -17.63 -46.98
N TYR A 76 -5.28 -17.10 -45.81
CA TYR A 76 -6.00 -15.83 -45.71
C TYR A 76 -5.01 -14.66 -45.63
N ASN A 77 -4.91 -13.92 -46.72
CA ASN A 77 -4.02 -12.75 -46.86
C ASN A 77 -4.73 -11.46 -46.46
N GLU A 78 -3.97 -10.36 -46.36
CA GLU A 78 -4.49 -9.05 -45.93
C GLU A 78 -5.55 -8.46 -46.87
N SER A 79 -5.68 -9.01 -48.09
CA SER A 79 -6.67 -8.66 -49.10
C SER A 79 -7.95 -9.52 -49.07
N THR A 80 -8.00 -10.58 -48.25
CA THR A 80 -9.15 -11.47 -48.21
C THR A 80 -10.23 -10.91 -47.28
N ALA A 81 -11.49 -10.90 -47.71
CA ALA A 81 -12.62 -10.37 -46.92
C ALA A 81 -12.75 -11.05 -45.54
N THR A 82 -12.43 -12.35 -45.46
CA THR A 82 -12.34 -13.11 -44.21
C THR A 82 -11.28 -12.58 -43.26
N PHE A 83 -10.09 -12.26 -43.79
CA PHE A 83 -8.99 -11.70 -42.99
C PHE A 83 -9.39 -10.34 -42.43
N GLU A 84 -9.94 -9.45 -43.26
CA GLU A 84 -10.34 -8.11 -42.84
C GLU A 84 -11.43 -8.15 -41.76
N THR A 85 -12.44 -9.01 -41.95
CA THR A 85 -13.53 -9.22 -41.00
C THR A 85 -13.02 -9.79 -39.67
N VAL A 86 -12.27 -10.89 -39.70
CA VAL A 86 -11.75 -11.54 -38.48
C VAL A 86 -10.74 -10.66 -37.75
N TYR A 87 -9.88 -9.96 -38.49
CA TYR A 87 -8.87 -9.07 -37.92
C TYR A 87 -9.51 -7.79 -37.33
N SER A 88 -10.54 -7.23 -37.96
CA SER A 88 -11.31 -6.09 -37.40
C SER A 88 -12.07 -6.49 -36.13
N LEU A 89 -12.67 -7.68 -36.10
CA LEU A 89 -13.31 -8.26 -34.91
C LEU A 89 -12.28 -8.48 -33.77
N ALA A 90 -11.06 -8.92 -34.09
CA ALA A 90 -9.97 -9.07 -33.12
C ALA A 90 -9.54 -7.73 -32.48
N HIS A 91 -9.73 -6.61 -33.18
CA HIS A 91 -9.47 -5.27 -32.70
C HIS A 91 -10.54 -4.75 -31.72
N LYS A 92 -11.81 -5.21 -31.86
CA LYS A 92 -12.98 -4.81 -31.07
C LYS A 92 -13.05 -5.42 -29.66
N ARG A 93 -12.35 -6.53 -29.38
CA ARG A 93 -12.42 -7.22 -28.09
C ARG A 93 -11.83 -6.41 -26.91
N GLY A 94 -12.72 -5.92 -26.02
CA GLY A 94 -12.45 -5.38 -24.67
C GLY A 94 -12.23 -6.47 -23.61
N TYR A 95 -11.80 -6.10 -22.40
CA TYR A 95 -11.32 -7.01 -21.34
C TYR A 95 -12.36 -7.25 -20.22
N ASP A 96 -12.31 -8.42 -19.59
CA ASP A 96 -13.03 -8.77 -18.33
C ASP A 96 -12.58 -7.90 -17.14
N TYR A 97 -13.54 -7.46 -16.33
CA TYR A 97 -13.32 -6.98 -14.96
C TYR A 97 -14.42 -7.48 -14.02
N ALA A 98 -13.97 -7.92 -12.84
CA ALA A 98 -14.65 -8.11 -11.54
C ALA A 98 -15.60 -9.30 -11.35
N ASP A 99 -15.41 -9.97 -10.21
CA ASP A 99 -16.34 -10.94 -9.60
C ASP A 99 -17.66 -10.22 -9.24
N MET A 100 -18.77 -10.94 -9.36
CA MET A 100 -20.13 -10.45 -9.09
C MET A 100 -20.31 -10.09 -7.61
N PRO A 101 -20.89 -8.93 -7.25
CA PRO A 101 -21.38 -8.69 -5.89
C PRO A 101 -22.47 -9.73 -5.54
N GLU A 102 -22.46 -10.29 -4.34
CA GLU A 102 -23.51 -11.22 -3.89
C GLU A 102 -24.90 -10.56 -4.05
N GLU A 103 -25.86 -11.31 -4.59
CA GLU A 103 -27.25 -10.85 -4.69
C GLU A 103 -27.80 -10.67 -3.28
N LYS A 104 -28.16 -9.44 -2.96
CA LYS A 104 -28.78 -9.08 -1.68
C LYS A 104 -30.28 -8.95 -1.85
N THR A 105 -31.02 -9.49 -0.89
CA THR A 105 -32.48 -9.38 -0.79
C THR A 105 -32.90 -7.95 -0.43
N SER A 106 -34.16 -7.58 -0.70
CA SER A 106 -34.67 -6.24 -0.42
C SER A 106 -34.52 -5.82 1.05
N GLU A 107 -34.72 -6.78 1.96
CA GLU A 107 -34.59 -6.61 3.42
C GLU A 107 -33.13 -6.33 3.83
N GLU A 108 -32.16 -6.99 3.20
CA GLU A 108 -30.73 -6.73 3.44
C GLU A 108 -30.29 -5.37 2.92
N ILE A 109 -30.89 -4.87 1.83
CA ILE A 109 -30.58 -3.57 1.25
C ILE A 109 -31.17 -2.43 2.12
N GLU A 110 -32.31 -2.65 2.76
CA GLU A 110 -32.92 -1.70 3.69
C GLU A 110 -32.21 -1.65 5.05
N ALA A 111 -31.63 -2.77 5.50
CA ALA A 111 -30.81 -2.84 6.71
C ALA A 111 -29.40 -2.21 6.55
N MET A 112 -28.98 -1.88 5.33
CA MET A 112 -27.68 -1.26 5.04
C MET A 112 -27.66 0.24 5.35
N ASP A 113 -26.53 0.73 5.85
CA ASP A 113 -26.36 2.17 6.03
C ASP A 113 -26.31 2.89 4.67
N VAL A 114 -26.64 4.19 4.65
CA VAL A 114 -26.77 5.00 3.42
C VAL A 114 -25.48 5.01 2.57
N GLU A 115 -24.31 4.95 3.19
CA GLU A 115 -23.02 4.90 2.48
C GLU A 115 -22.74 3.48 1.94
N GLU A 116 -23.11 2.44 2.68
CA GLU A 116 -23.01 1.04 2.23
C GLU A 116 -23.95 0.74 1.06
N ARG A 117 -25.18 1.25 1.10
CA ARG A 117 -26.17 1.13 0.02
C ARG A 117 -25.67 1.82 -1.25
N LYS A 118 -25.19 3.06 -1.14
CA LYS A 118 -24.60 3.81 -2.26
C LYS A 118 -23.36 3.14 -2.84
N GLN A 119 -22.51 2.54 -2.00
CA GLN A 119 -21.32 1.83 -2.46
C GLN A 119 -21.67 0.53 -3.18
N TRP A 120 -22.64 -0.25 -2.68
CA TRP A 120 -23.13 -1.46 -3.34
C TRP A 120 -23.87 -1.15 -4.64
N GLU A 121 -24.74 -0.14 -4.67
CA GLU A 121 -25.40 0.32 -5.89
C GLU A 121 -24.39 0.75 -6.95
N LYS A 122 -23.33 1.46 -6.53
CA LYS A 122 -22.24 1.85 -7.42
C LYS A 122 -21.42 0.66 -7.91
N GLU A 123 -21.12 -0.32 -7.07
CA GLU A 123 -20.41 -1.55 -7.47
C GLU A 123 -21.27 -2.42 -8.39
N LYS A 124 -22.58 -2.51 -8.15
CA LYS A 124 -23.56 -3.17 -9.02
C LYS A 124 -23.70 -2.44 -10.35
N GLN A 125 -23.72 -1.11 -10.36
CA GLN A 125 -23.76 -0.30 -11.57
C GLN A 125 -22.46 -0.42 -12.38
N GLU A 126 -21.29 -0.36 -11.73
CA GLU A 126 -19.98 -0.60 -12.36
C GLU A 126 -19.89 -2.05 -12.90
N TRP A 127 -20.49 -3.02 -12.21
CA TRP A 127 -20.61 -4.42 -12.66
C TRP A 127 -21.56 -4.60 -13.85
N GLU A 128 -22.74 -3.99 -13.82
CA GLU A 128 -23.72 -3.94 -14.92
C GLU A 128 -23.10 -3.30 -16.19
N GLU A 129 -22.35 -2.21 -16.02
CA GLU A 129 -21.57 -1.57 -17.08
C GLU A 129 -20.45 -2.47 -17.63
N THR A 130 -19.85 -3.34 -16.79
CA THR A 130 -18.89 -4.34 -17.24
C THR A 130 -19.53 -5.58 -17.87
N LYS A 131 -20.76 -5.96 -17.48
CA LYS A 131 -21.58 -7.02 -18.09
C LYS A 131 -21.87 -6.73 -19.58
N ARG A 132 -22.07 -5.45 -19.95
CA ARG A 132 -22.13 -5.01 -21.35
C ARG A 132 -20.88 -5.35 -22.17
N ASN A 133 -19.69 -5.39 -21.56
CA ASN A 133 -18.44 -5.77 -22.23
C ASN A 133 -18.21 -7.30 -22.31
N SER A 134 -18.84 -8.09 -21.44
CA SER A 134 -18.79 -9.56 -21.44
C SER A 134 -19.69 -10.18 -22.53
N ARG A 135 -20.88 -9.60 -22.78
CA ARG A 135 -21.77 -10.01 -23.90
C ARG A 135 -21.07 -9.88 -25.26
N HIS A 136 -20.34 -8.77 -25.46
CA HIS A 136 -19.56 -8.52 -26.67
C HIS A 136 -18.51 -9.60 -26.97
N ARG A 137 -18.01 -10.31 -25.95
CA ARG A 137 -16.99 -11.36 -26.13
C ARG A 137 -17.56 -12.64 -26.74
N LYS A 138 -18.75 -13.07 -26.31
CA LYS A 138 -19.42 -14.26 -26.88
C LYS A 138 -19.95 -13.96 -28.27
N GLU A 139 -20.52 -12.79 -28.47
CA GLU A 139 -20.98 -12.29 -29.78
C GLU A 139 -19.83 -12.20 -30.79
N VAL A 140 -18.70 -11.56 -30.43
CA VAL A 140 -17.54 -11.48 -31.32
C VAL A 140 -16.95 -12.86 -31.65
N VAL A 141 -16.98 -13.82 -30.73
CA VAL A 141 -16.53 -15.19 -31.04
C VAL A 141 -17.50 -15.87 -32.01
N LYS A 142 -18.81 -15.69 -31.84
CA LYS A 142 -19.82 -16.16 -32.80
C LYS A 142 -19.65 -15.50 -34.18
N ASP A 143 -19.38 -14.20 -34.22
CA ASP A 143 -19.15 -13.46 -35.48
C ASP A 143 -17.86 -13.93 -36.18
N VAL A 144 -16.80 -14.20 -35.41
CA VAL A 144 -15.56 -14.79 -35.95
C VAL A 144 -15.81 -16.20 -36.48
N HIS A 145 -16.57 -17.01 -35.73
CA HIS A 145 -16.95 -18.35 -36.14
C HIS A 145 -17.72 -18.33 -37.48
N LYS A 146 -18.73 -17.45 -37.58
CA LYS A 146 -19.52 -17.23 -38.80
C LYS A 146 -18.65 -16.78 -39.98
N ALA A 147 -17.81 -15.76 -39.78
CA ALA A 147 -16.93 -15.24 -40.84
C ALA A 147 -15.94 -16.31 -41.35
N MET A 148 -15.43 -17.17 -40.48
CA MET A 148 -14.51 -18.25 -40.87
C MET A 148 -15.23 -19.38 -41.65
N ILE A 149 -16.49 -19.71 -41.29
CA ILE A 149 -17.33 -20.66 -42.06
C ILE A 149 -17.60 -20.11 -43.47
N GLU A 150 -18.02 -18.85 -43.56
CA GLU A 150 -18.26 -18.16 -44.85
C GLU A 150 -17.01 -18.14 -45.73
N GLY A 151 -15.82 -18.10 -45.12
CA GLY A 151 -14.54 -18.21 -45.80
C GLY A 151 -14.04 -19.63 -46.09
N ARG A 152 -14.89 -20.67 -45.94
CA ARG A 152 -14.55 -22.09 -46.14
C ARG A 152 -13.42 -22.62 -45.23
N ALA A 153 -13.30 -22.12 -44.01
CA ALA A 153 -12.36 -22.66 -43.04
C ALA A 153 -12.87 -23.98 -42.43
N THR A 154 -11.95 -24.88 -42.11
CA THR A 154 -12.26 -26.14 -41.40
C THR A 154 -12.54 -25.90 -39.91
N GLU A 155 -13.31 -26.80 -39.30
CA GLU A 155 -13.64 -26.80 -37.87
C GLU A 155 -12.38 -26.71 -36.97
N GLU A 156 -11.29 -27.36 -37.36
CA GLU A 156 -10.01 -27.33 -36.66
C GLU A 156 -9.31 -25.98 -36.75
N GLN A 157 -9.39 -25.33 -37.93
CA GLN A 157 -8.85 -23.99 -38.12
C GLN A 157 -9.63 -22.97 -37.28
N ILE A 158 -10.96 -23.09 -37.23
CA ILE A 158 -11.85 -22.26 -36.43
C ILE A 158 -11.51 -22.41 -34.94
N LYS A 159 -11.46 -23.64 -34.41
CA LYS A 159 -11.08 -23.91 -33.00
C LYS A 159 -9.68 -23.36 -32.65
N ARG A 160 -8.76 -23.28 -33.60
CA ARG A 160 -7.43 -22.70 -33.40
C ARG A 160 -7.47 -21.17 -33.36
N VAL A 161 -8.26 -20.52 -34.21
CA VAL A 161 -8.54 -19.07 -34.12
C VAL A 161 -9.22 -18.74 -32.80
N GLU A 162 -10.25 -19.48 -32.41
CA GLU A 162 -10.94 -19.30 -31.12
C GLU A 162 -9.99 -19.45 -29.93
N ARG A 163 -9.09 -20.44 -29.97
CA ARG A 163 -8.02 -20.58 -28.96
C ARG A 163 -7.13 -19.36 -28.91
N ILE A 164 -6.70 -18.80 -30.04
CA ILE A 164 -5.89 -17.55 -30.09
C ILE A 164 -6.67 -16.37 -29.48
N PHE A 165 -7.97 -16.28 -29.77
CA PHE A 165 -8.87 -15.26 -29.21
C PHE A 165 -9.09 -15.43 -27.70
N ASN A 166 -9.20 -16.67 -27.22
CA ASN A 166 -9.44 -17.05 -25.82
C ASN A 166 -8.17 -17.19 -24.98
N LYS A 167 -6.98 -17.22 -25.60
CA LYS A 167 -5.69 -17.30 -24.92
C LYS A 167 -5.48 -16.07 -24.04
N GLN A 168 -5.61 -16.25 -22.72
CA GLN A 168 -5.16 -15.27 -21.76
C GLN A 168 -3.64 -15.29 -21.72
N TYR A 169 -2.99 -14.31 -22.38
CA TYR A 169 -1.55 -14.13 -22.17
C TYR A 169 -1.33 -13.55 -20.78
N ARG A 170 -1.02 -14.42 -19.82
CA ARG A 170 -0.30 -13.98 -18.64
C ARG A 170 1.12 -13.63 -19.12
N PRO A 171 1.57 -12.37 -19.03
CA PRO A 171 2.99 -12.10 -19.22
C PRO A 171 3.71 -12.99 -18.22
N LYS A 172 4.74 -13.75 -18.67
CA LYS A 172 5.68 -14.42 -17.75
C LYS A 172 5.99 -13.39 -16.66
N ARG A 173 5.76 -13.74 -15.38
CA ARG A 173 6.07 -12.83 -14.28
C ARG A 173 7.45 -12.24 -14.57
N PHE A 174 7.57 -10.93 -14.37
CA PHE A 174 8.74 -10.08 -14.63
C PHE A 174 9.97 -10.51 -13.79
N ASN A 175 10.22 -11.79 -13.57
CA ASN A 175 11.24 -12.31 -12.68
C ASN A 175 12.67 -12.09 -13.20
N ASN A 176 12.86 -11.64 -14.44
CA ASN A 176 14.19 -11.67 -15.09
C ASN A 176 14.67 -10.34 -15.71
N ARG A 177 14.06 -9.18 -15.43
CA ARG A 177 14.47 -7.90 -16.07
C ARG A 177 15.02 -6.80 -15.15
N ILE A 178 14.99 -6.95 -13.84
CA ILE A 178 15.75 -6.02 -12.97
C ILE A 178 17.18 -6.54 -12.93
N LEU A 179 18.10 -5.81 -13.56
CA LEU A 179 19.53 -5.98 -13.32
C LEU A 179 19.78 -5.58 -11.87
N THR A 180 19.90 -6.56 -10.99
CA THR A 180 20.34 -6.36 -9.61
C THR A 180 21.85 -6.16 -9.63
N LYS A 181 22.32 -5.15 -8.91
CA LYS A 181 23.74 -4.89 -8.72
C LYS A 181 24.28 -5.78 -7.59
N CYS A 182 25.56 -6.12 -7.67
CA CYS A 182 26.28 -6.76 -6.58
C CYS A 182 26.11 -5.93 -5.30
N LYS A 183 25.98 -6.61 -4.16
CA LYS A 183 25.73 -5.95 -2.87
C LYS A 183 27.01 -5.40 -2.21
N VAL A 184 28.18 -5.84 -2.66
CA VAL A 184 29.47 -5.29 -2.23
C VAL A 184 29.53 -3.82 -2.64
N GLU A 185 29.85 -2.95 -1.67
CA GLU A 185 30.05 -1.52 -1.91
C GLU A 185 31.12 -1.35 -2.99
N ASP A 186 30.93 -0.38 -3.89
CA ASP A 186 31.82 -0.09 -5.04
C ASP A 186 31.95 -1.14 -6.16
N CYS A 187 31.39 -2.36 -6.03
CA CYS A 187 31.47 -3.36 -7.11
C CYS A 187 30.67 -2.95 -8.36
N GLY A 188 29.43 -2.49 -8.23
CA GLY A 188 28.62 -2.00 -9.36
C GLY A 188 28.33 -3.01 -10.51
N VAL A 189 28.79 -4.26 -10.42
CA VAL A 189 28.58 -5.31 -11.44
C VAL A 189 27.16 -5.88 -11.37
N ASN A 190 26.59 -6.30 -12.51
CA ASN A 190 25.28 -6.94 -12.54
C ASN A 190 25.36 -8.41 -12.07
N THR A 191 24.52 -8.81 -11.14
CA THR A 191 24.51 -10.19 -10.60
C THR A 191 24.01 -11.20 -11.63
N PRO A 192 24.64 -12.37 -11.79
CA PRO A 192 24.21 -13.40 -12.73
C PRO A 192 22.85 -14.03 -12.39
N LEU A 193 22.25 -14.70 -13.36
CA LEU A 193 21.08 -15.55 -13.12
C LEU A 193 21.52 -16.83 -12.40
N ARG A 194 20.76 -17.29 -11.40
CA ARG A 194 21.12 -18.48 -10.61
C ARG A 194 21.36 -19.73 -11.47
N LYS A 195 20.56 -19.91 -12.52
CA LYS A 195 20.71 -21.01 -13.49
C LYS A 195 22.04 -20.99 -14.28
N ASN A 196 22.73 -19.85 -14.35
CA ASN A 196 23.98 -19.69 -15.10
C ASN A 196 25.23 -19.81 -14.20
N VAL A 197 25.03 -20.05 -12.89
CA VAL A 197 26.11 -20.16 -11.89
C VAL A 197 25.81 -21.33 -10.93
N ARG A 198 25.33 -22.45 -11.48
CA ARG A 198 24.95 -23.64 -10.70
C ARG A 198 26.14 -24.23 -9.96
N ASP A 199 27.28 -24.26 -10.62
CA ASP A 199 28.61 -24.61 -10.13
C ASP A 199 29.00 -23.82 -8.88
N LEU A 200 28.94 -22.49 -8.94
CA LEU A 200 29.28 -21.63 -7.80
C LEU A 200 28.26 -21.74 -6.65
N LEU A 201 27.00 -22.02 -6.97
CA LEU A 201 25.94 -22.20 -5.97
C LEU A 201 26.09 -23.53 -5.20
N ILE A 202 26.45 -24.62 -5.89
CA ILE A 202 26.69 -25.90 -5.23
C ILE A 202 28.01 -25.87 -4.45
N GLU A 203 29.06 -25.27 -4.99
CA GLU A 203 30.36 -25.07 -4.32
C GLU A 203 30.18 -24.39 -2.97
N ASN A 204 29.39 -23.31 -2.95
CA ASN A 204 29.11 -22.56 -1.74
C ASN A 204 28.29 -23.35 -0.70
N ILE A 205 27.54 -24.39 -1.10
CA ILE A 205 26.82 -25.26 -0.16
C ILE A 205 27.76 -26.33 0.37
N VAL A 206 28.47 -27.00 -0.54
CA VAL A 206 29.28 -28.20 -0.27
C VAL A 206 30.52 -27.88 0.57
N ARG A 207 31.13 -26.70 0.40
CA ARG A 207 32.32 -26.31 1.18
C ARG A 207 32.09 -26.33 2.70
N PHE A 208 30.86 -26.10 3.16
CA PHE A 208 30.49 -26.10 4.58
C PHE A 208 30.07 -27.47 5.11
N PHE A 209 30.10 -28.52 4.30
CA PHE A 209 29.80 -29.87 4.79
C PHE A 209 31.00 -30.42 5.55
N PRO A 210 30.79 -31.02 6.74
CA PRO A 210 31.84 -31.64 7.53
C PRO A 210 32.15 -33.05 6.98
N ILE A 211 32.62 -33.13 5.74
CA ILE A 211 32.97 -34.37 5.03
C ILE A 211 34.30 -34.18 4.27
N GLU A 212 34.90 -35.29 3.85
CA GLU A 212 36.13 -35.33 3.07
C GLU A 212 36.01 -34.58 1.73
N GLN A 213 37.11 -34.00 1.27
CA GLN A 213 37.14 -33.21 0.03
C GLN A 213 36.76 -34.05 -1.21
N SER A 214 37.14 -35.32 -1.24
CA SER A 214 36.77 -36.25 -2.31
C SER A 214 35.26 -36.52 -2.37
N GLU A 215 34.58 -36.61 -1.23
CA GLU A 215 33.11 -36.74 -1.18
C GLU A 215 32.41 -35.43 -1.58
N LYS A 216 33.01 -34.27 -1.28
CA LYS A 216 32.52 -32.96 -1.72
C LYS A 216 32.53 -32.83 -3.24
N ASP A 217 33.67 -33.16 -3.85
CA ASP A 217 33.85 -33.06 -5.30
C ASP A 217 32.92 -34.04 -6.03
N ASN A 218 32.77 -35.26 -5.52
CA ASN A 218 31.80 -36.24 -6.02
C ASN A 218 30.35 -35.73 -5.97
N LEU A 219 29.92 -35.11 -4.86
CA LEU A 219 28.58 -34.55 -4.74
C LEU A 219 28.37 -33.38 -5.71
N LYS A 220 29.36 -32.51 -5.87
CA LYS A 220 29.32 -31.39 -6.82
C LYS A 220 29.12 -31.89 -8.25
N ASP A 221 29.91 -32.86 -8.68
CA ASP A 221 29.81 -33.43 -10.02
C ASP A 221 28.47 -34.14 -10.23
N ALA A 222 28.01 -34.93 -9.25
CA ALA A 222 26.73 -35.61 -9.31
C ALA A 222 25.52 -34.66 -9.37
N VAL A 223 25.62 -33.44 -8.81
CA VAL A 223 24.56 -32.41 -8.87
C VAL A 223 24.55 -31.67 -10.20
N LEU A 224 25.72 -31.49 -10.82
CA LEU A 224 25.84 -30.81 -12.11
C LEU A 224 25.42 -31.72 -13.27
N ASP A 225 25.70 -33.02 -13.16
CA ASP A 225 25.27 -34.06 -14.11
C ASP A 225 23.81 -34.49 -13.86
N LYS A 226 23.00 -34.52 -14.93
CA LYS A 226 21.61 -34.97 -14.84
C LYS A 226 21.48 -36.50 -14.72
N ASN A 227 22.49 -37.25 -15.11
CA ASN A 227 22.46 -38.71 -15.15
C ASN A 227 22.81 -39.34 -13.79
N ARG A 228 23.49 -38.61 -12.91
CA ARG A 228 23.96 -39.08 -11.58
C ARG A 228 23.02 -38.71 -10.42
N ARG A 229 21.72 -38.57 -10.70
CA ARG A 229 20.71 -38.13 -9.70
C ARG A 229 20.52 -39.10 -8.55
N GLU A 230 20.68 -40.40 -8.78
CA GLU A 230 20.57 -41.40 -7.71
C GLU A 230 21.71 -41.29 -6.71
N GLU A 231 22.90 -40.86 -7.13
CA GLU A 231 24.03 -40.64 -6.25
C GLU A 231 23.78 -39.45 -5.30
N VAL A 232 23.15 -38.38 -5.80
CA VAL A 232 22.69 -37.25 -4.96
C VAL A 232 21.67 -37.71 -3.93
N LYS A 233 20.74 -38.60 -4.30
CA LYS A 233 19.75 -39.16 -3.35
C LYS A 233 20.41 -40.08 -2.33
N SER A 234 21.35 -40.91 -2.76
CA SER A 234 22.14 -41.80 -1.90
C SER A 234 22.96 -41.03 -0.87
N PHE A 235 23.61 -39.94 -1.31
CA PHE A 235 24.34 -39.02 -0.43
C PHE A 235 23.47 -38.51 0.73
N PHE A 236 22.25 -38.02 0.45
CA PHE A 236 21.32 -37.54 1.48
C PHE A 236 20.62 -38.65 2.28
N ARG A 237 20.77 -39.92 1.90
CA ARG A 237 20.38 -41.07 2.75
C ARG A 237 21.51 -41.40 3.74
N LYS A 238 22.77 -41.32 3.29
CA LYS A 238 23.97 -41.57 4.10
C LYS A 238 24.23 -40.46 5.11
N HIS A 239 24.05 -39.19 4.72
CA HIS A 239 24.30 -38.03 5.58
C HIS A 239 23.00 -37.35 6.01
N LYS A 240 22.75 -37.26 7.32
CA LYS A 240 21.64 -36.47 7.90
C LYS A 240 21.93 -34.97 7.73
N THR A 241 21.27 -34.32 6.79
CA THR A 241 21.35 -32.87 6.58
C THR A 241 19.99 -32.19 6.80
N ASP A 242 20.00 -30.90 7.07
CA ASP A 242 18.80 -30.06 7.13
C ASP A 242 17.94 -30.17 5.84
N GLU A 243 16.62 -30.31 6.00
CA GLU A 243 15.65 -30.42 4.91
C GLU A 243 15.75 -29.24 3.92
N HIS A 244 16.05 -28.04 4.42
CA HIS A 244 16.24 -26.83 3.62
C HIS A 244 17.46 -26.92 2.71
N ILE A 245 18.58 -27.48 3.19
CA ILE A 245 19.81 -27.66 2.41
C ILE A 245 19.57 -28.71 1.33
N ARG A 246 18.96 -29.85 1.69
CA ARG A 246 18.59 -30.92 0.77
C ARG A 246 17.72 -30.41 -0.37
N LYS A 247 16.71 -29.60 -0.06
CA LYS A 247 15.84 -28.98 -1.08
C LYS A 247 16.60 -28.05 -2.02
N GLN A 248 17.54 -27.25 -1.50
CA GLN A 248 18.36 -26.37 -2.33
C GLN A 248 19.22 -27.14 -3.32
N VAL A 249 19.85 -28.23 -2.90
CA VAL A 249 20.66 -29.09 -3.77
C VAL A 249 19.80 -29.74 -4.86
N TYR A 250 18.60 -30.24 -4.53
CA TYR A 250 17.67 -30.73 -5.56
C TYR A 250 17.20 -29.65 -6.53
N ASP A 251 16.88 -28.45 -6.05
CA ASP A 251 16.50 -27.33 -6.93
C ASP A 251 17.64 -26.96 -7.90
N ILE A 252 18.90 -27.07 -7.47
CA ILE A 252 20.09 -26.88 -8.33
C ILE A 252 20.21 -28.03 -9.33
N ALA A 253 20.07 -29.29 -8.90
CA ALA A 253 20.15 -30.48 -9.76
C ALA A 253 19.03 -30.53 -10.82
N ASP A 254 17.82 -30.11 -10.46
CA ASP A 254 16.65 -30.03 -11.35
C ASP A 254 16.63 -28.77 -12.22
N ASN A 255 17.60 -27.86 -12.04
CA ASN A 255 17.62 -26.55 -12.68
C ASN A 255 16.31 -25.75 -12.46
N LYS A 256 15.66 -25.93 -11.30
CA LYS A 256 14.45 -25.21 -10.86
C LYS A 256 14.79 -23.86 -10.22
N LEU A 257 15.89 -23.23 -10.66
CA LEU A 257 16.40 -22.00 -10.09
C LEU A 257 15.76 -20.77 -10.74
N SER A 258 15.06 -19.96 -9.93
CA SER A 258 14.49 -18.69 -10.38
C SER A 258 15.23 -17.48 -9.79
N GLY A 259 15.31 -16.40 -10.56
CA GLY A 259 15.92 -15.13 -10.14
C GLY A 259 17.44 -15.04 -10.32
N ARG A 260 18.02 -13.96 -9.78
CA ARG A 260 19.46 -13.64 -9.81
C ARG A 260 20.12 -13.95 -8.46
N THR A 261 21.44 -14.05 -8.43
CA THR A 261 22.23 -14.09 -7.21
C THR A 261 22.26 -12.72 -6.52
N VAL A 262 22.72 -12.68 -5.27
CA VAL A 262 22.91 -11.42 -4.52
C VAL A 262 24.25 -10.76 -4.90
N PHE A 263 25.26 -11.59 -5.19
CA PHE A 263 26.62 -11.19 -5.52
C PHE A 263 26.94 -11.48 -7.00
N CYS A 264 27.97 -10.84 -7.57
CA CYS A 264 28.52 -11.20 -8.88
C CYS A 264 29.26 -12.55 -8.82
N LYS A 265 29.85 -13.01 -9.93
CA LYS A 265 30.53 -14.31 -9.98
C LYS A 265 31.73 -14.40 -9.03
N GLU A 266 32.50 -13.31 -8.89
CA GLU A 266 33.68 -13.23 -8.02
C GLU A 266 33.25 -13.23 -6.54
N HIS A 267 32.41 -12.26 -6.17
CA HIS A 267 31.99 -12.06 -4.78
C HIS A 267 31.04 -13.13 -4.20
N ILE A 268 30.61 -14.14 -4.97
CA ILE A 268 29.64 -15.14 -4.48
C ILE A 268 30.26 -16.12 -3.47
N LEU A 269 31.53 -16.46 -3.65
CA LEU A 269 32.26 -17.38 -2.77
C LEU A 269 32.84 -16.61 -1.57
N GLU A 270 33.19 -15.34 -1.73
CA GLU A 270 33.81 -14.50 -0.70
C GLU A 270 32.83 -14.06 0.41
N HIS A 271 31.56 -13.76 0.08
CA HIS A 271 30.64 -13.06 1.00
C HIS A 271 29.48 -13.89 1.57
N THR A 272 29.54 -15.22 1.47
CA THR A 272 28.36 -16.06 1.76
C THR A 272 28.25 -16.54 3.22
N GLU A 273 29.27 -16.29 4.05
CA GLU A 273 29.13 -16.33 5.52
C GLU A 273 28.17 -15.26 6.06
N HIS A 274 28.10 -14.09 5.40
CA HIS A 274 27.18 -13.01 5.79
C HIS A 274 25.69 -13.36 5.60
N SER A 275 25.36 -14.51 4.99
CA SER A 275 23.95 -14.91 4.80
C SER A 275 23.26 -15.34 6.10
N LYS A 276 24.00 -15.78 7.12
CA LYS A 276 23.43 -16.10 8.45
C LYS A 276 23.04 -14.82 9.21
N GLU A 277 23.81 -13.74 9.08
CA GLU A 277 23.50 -12.44 9.69
C GLU A 277 22.44 -11.67 8.90
N GLU A 278 22.45 -11.76 7.56
CA GLU A 278 21.44 -11.10 6.74
C GLU A 278 20.06 -11.76 6.79
N ARG A 279 19.96 -13.04 7.14
CA ARG A 279 18.66 -13.67 7.44
C ARG A 279 18.01 -13.07 8.70
N LYS A 280 18.76 -12.37 9.55
CA LYS A 280 18.23 -11.54 10.65
C LYS A 280 17.96 -10.08 10.25
N VAL A 281 18.22 -9.65 9.01
CA VAL A 281 17.75 -8.35 8.53
C VAL A 281 16.28 -8.48 8.12
N PHE A 282 15.43 -8.36 9.13
CA PHE A 282 13.97 -8.37 9.05
C PHE A 282 13.47 -7.46 7.91
N ARG A 283 12.81 -8.05 6.88
CA ARG A 283 12.18 -7.28 5.80
C ARG A 283 10.86 -6.66 6.26
N LEU A 284 10.92 -5.41 6.69
CA LEU A 284 9.73 -4.60 6.97
C LEU A 284 9.10 -4.11 5.66
N ALA A 285 7.77 -4.12 5.56
CA ALA A 285 7.07 -3.55 4.41
C ALA A 285 7.45 -2.06 4.24
N PRO A 286 7.76 -1.57 3.02
CA PRO A 286 8.21 -0.18 2.83
C PRO A 286 7.25 0.88 3.39
N SER A 287 5.94 0.63 3.30
CA SER A 287 4.91 1.52 3.87
C SER A 287 4.97 1.59 5.39
N LEU A 288 5.22 0.46 6.04
CA LEU A 288 5.36 0.36 7.49
C LEU A 288 6.67 0.98 7.96
N LYS A 289 7.76 0.73 7.23
CA LYS A 289 9.08 1.33 7.46
C LYS A 289 9.01 2.85 7.42
N THR A 290 8.48 3.43 6.35
CA THR A 290 8.32 4.89 6.22
C THR A 290 7.46 5.48 7.34
N LYS A 291 6.40 4.78 7.77
CA LYS A 291 5.54 5.26 8.86
C LYS A 291 6.34 5.37 10.17
N ILE A 292 7.08 4.32 10.52
CA ILE A 292 7.89 4.30 11.74
C ILE A 292 9.01 5.33 11.65
N GLU A 293 9.69 5.43 10.50
CA GLU A 293 10.77 6.40 10.29
C GLU A 293 10.29 7.85 10.38
N ASN A 294 9.10 8.17 9.88
CA ASN A 294 8.53 9.51 10.03
C ASN A 294 8.26 9.87 11.50
N VAL A 295 7.76 8.93 12.30
CA VAL A 295 7.56 9.15 13.75
C VAL A 295 8.91 9.34 14.44
N LEU A 296 9.88 8.48 14.14
CA LEU A 296 11.23 8.57 14.68
C LEU A 296 11.92 9.89 14.33
N ALA A 297 11.70 10.42 13.12
CA ALA A 297 12.25 11.71 12.72
C ALA A 297 11.75 12.84 13.64
N VAL A 298 10.44 12.92 13.91
CA VAL A 298 9.92 13.94 14.84
C VAL A 298 10.44 13.73 16.25
N ILE A 299 10.53 12.48 16.71
CA ILE A 299 11.09 12.20 18.04
C ILE A 299 12.54 12.67 18.12
N LYS A 300 13.35 12.38 17.10
CA LYS A 300 14.76 12.76 17.04
C LYS A 300 14.97 14.27 16.92
N ASP A 301 14.16 14.95 16.12
CA ASP A 301 14.38 16.34 15.76
C ASP A 301 13.67 17.32 16.72
N GLU A 302 12.51 16.94 17.29
CA GLU A 302 11.73 17.83 18.16
C GLU A 302 11.73 17.45 19.65
N ILE A 303 11.83 16.16 19.97
CA ILE A 303 11.62 15.67 21.35
C ILE A 303 12.95 15.42 22.07
N LEU A 304 13.79 14.54 21.54
CA LEU A 304 15.05 14.15 22.17
C LEU A 304 16.03 15.32 22.43
N PRO A 305 16.11 16.38 21.60
CA PRO A 305 16.97 17.53 21.89
C PRO A 305 16.45 18.39 23.06
N LYS A 306 15.16 18.32 23.37
CA LYS A 306 14.50 19.14 24.41
C LYS A 306 14.24 18.38 25.70
N PHE A 307 14.14 17.05 25.64
CA PHE A 307 13.71 16.21 26.76
C PHE A 307 14.55 14.93 26.85
N THR A 308 15.15 14.71 28.02
CA THR A 308 15.78 13.44 28.38
C THR A 308 14.70 12.45 28.81
N VAL A 309 14.22 11.63 27.88
CA VAL A 309 13.12 10.69 28.12
C VAL A 309 13.58 9.51 28.99
N ASN A 310 12.95 9.30 30.15
CA ASN A 310 13.24 8.19 31.06
C ASN A 310 12.54 6.90 30.64
N LYS A 311 11.33 7.00 30.06
CA LYS A 311 10.48 5.86 29.72
C LYS A 311 9.62 6.17 28.49
N VAL A 312 9.35 5.15 27.67
CA VAL A 312 8.43 5.26 26.53
C VAL A 312 7.25 4.31 26.71
N VAL A 313 6.05 4.79 26.45
CA VAL A 313 4.82 3.99 26.49
C VAL A 313 4.11 4.13 25.14
N MET A 314 3.86 3.00 24.48
CA MET A 314 3.28 2.97 23.14
C MET A 314 2.00 2.13 23.10
N GLU A 315 1.00 2.58 22.35
CA GLU A 315 -0.18 1.76 22.07
C GLU A 315 0.17 0.55 21.19
N SER A 316 -0.46 -0.59 21.46
CA SER A 316 -0.32 -1.85 20.75
C SER A 316 -0.91 -1.73 19.34
N ASN A 317 -0.04 -1.60 18.34
CA ASN A 317 -0.44 -1.60 16.94
C ASN A 317 -1.09 -2.92 16.51
N ASN A 318 -2.32 -2.86 16.00
CA ASN A 318 -2.75 -3.75 14.92
C ASN A 318 -2.63 -2.92 13.63
N PHE A 319 -1.51 -3.06 12.93
CA PHE A 319 -1.31 -2.39 11.64
C PHE A 319 -2.25 -3.00 10.59
N ASP A 320 -3.44 -2.45 10.45
CA ASP A 320 -4.32 -2.84 9.37
C ASP A 320 -3.95 -2.05 8.10
N ILE A 321 -3.01 -2.59 7.32
CA ILE A 321 -2.60 -2.03 6.01
C ILE A 321 -3.83 -1.84 5.11
N ALA A 322 -4.88 -2.63 5.29
CA ALA A 322 -6.03 -2.65 4.43
C ALA A 322 -7.07 -1.55 4.80
N ALA A 323 -7.09 -1.07 6.05
CA ALA A 323 -7.82 0.13 6.49
C ALA A 323 -7.37 1.44 5.82
N LYS A 324 -6.22 1.46 5.13
CA LYS A 324 -5.77 2.59 4.28
C LYS A 324 -6.30 2.56 2.84
N THR A 325 -7.09 1.55 2.48
CA THR A 325 -7.74 1.49 1.16
C THR A 325 -9.02 2.31 1.22
N GLN A 326 -9.17 3.32 0.35
CA GLN A 326 -10.42 4.10 0.24
C GLN A 326 -11.62 3.14 0.15
N GLY A 327 -12.60 3.31 1.05
CA GLY A 327 -13.86 2.55 1.06
C GLY A 327 -13.87 1.26 1.89
N LYS A 328 -12.76 0.82 2.50
CA LYS A 328 -12.79 -0.34 3.41
C LYS A 328 -12.83 0.14 4.86
N LYS A 329 -13.97 -0.06 5.55
CA LYS A 329 -14.06 -0.01 7.02
C LYS A 329 -12.92 -0.86 7.61
N ARG A 330 -12.46 -0.50 8.81
CA ARG A 330 -11.47 -1.26 9.62
C ARG A 330 -11.71 -2.74 9.34
N LEU A 331 -10.80 -3.41 8.66
CA LEU A 331 -10.99 -4.81 8.37
C LEU A 331 -10.82 -5.49 9.71
N ALA A 332 -11.96 -5.87 10.29
CA ALA A 332 -11.97 -6.66 11.50
C ALA A 332 -10.99 -7.81 11.28
N LYS A 333 -10.30 -8.18 12.36
CA LYS A 333 -9.27 -9.24 12.42
C LYS A 333 -9.70 -10.56 11.76
N GLU A 334 -10.99 -10.71 11.48
CA GLU A 334 -11.72 -11.77 10.78
C GLU A 334 -11.44 -11.83 9.26
N GLU A 335 -11.07 -10.73 8.57
CA GLU A 335 -10.88 -10.77 7.10
C GLU A 335 -9.53 -11.33 6.62
N TYR A 336 -8.50 -11.36 7.48
CA TYR A 336 -7.17 -11.84 7.09
C TYR A 336 -7.08 -13.39 6.96
N GLY A 337 -8.13 -14.10 7.38
CA GLY A 337 -8.22 -15.58 7.33
C GLY A 337 -9.17 -16.14 6.26
N LYS A 338 -9.77 -15.29 5.41
CA LYS A 338 -10.85 -15.71 4.51
C LYS A 338 -10.33 -16.51 3.30
N GLY A 339 -10.36 -17.83 3.42
CA GLY A 339 -10.27 -18.76 2.30
C GLY A 339 -11.52 -18.72 1.42
N PRO A 340 -11.57 -19.48 0.30
CA PRO A 340 -12.59 -19.39 -0.76
C PRO A 340 -14.04 -19.78 -0.39
N ARG A 341 -14.39 -19.88 0.90
CA ARG A 341 -15.69 -20.39 1.38
C ARG A 341 -16.15 -19.68 2.66
N GLU A 342 -16.49 -18.39 2.61
CA GLU A 342 -17.13 -17.79 3.79
C GLU A 342 -18.23 -16.78 3.45
N GLY A 343 -19.46 -17.25 3.66
CA GLY A 343 -20.72 -16.52 3.73
C GLY A 343 -21.82 -17.33 4.45
N LYS A 344 -21.50 -18.45 5.11
CA LYS A 344 -22.48 -19.37 5.72
C LYS A 344 -21.99 -20.10 6.98
N GLU A 345 -20.91 -19.67 7.63
CA GLU A 345 -20.38 -20.42 8.77
C GLU A 345 -20.14 -19.55 10.00
N THR A 346 -20.81 -19.92 11.10
CA THR A 346 -20.72 -19.30 12.41
C THR A 346 -19.38 -19.65 13.08
N ARG A 347 -18.96 -18.82 14.05
CA ARG A 347 -17.74 -19.08 14.83
C ARG A 347 -17.75 -20.46 15.50
N LYS A 348 -18.91 -20.89 16.01
CA LYS A 348 -19.10 -22.20 16.64
C LYS A 348 -18.88 -23.34 15.64
N GLU A 349 -19.47 -23.24 14.45
CA GLU A 349 -19.27 -24.22 13.37
C GLU A 349 -17.79 -24.31 12.98
N ALA A 350 -17.09 -23.17 12.91
CA ALA A 350 -15.67 -23.16 12.61
C ALA A 350 -14.80 -23.83 13.68
N LEU A 351 -15.11 -23.64 14.97
CA LEU A 351 -14.40 -24.29 16.09
C LEU A 351 -14.71 -25.79 16.16
N LEU A 352 -15.96 -26.18 15.90
CA LEU A 352 -16.37 -27.58 15.84
C LEU A 352 -15.67 -28.31 14.70
N ARG A 353 -15.58 -27.71 13.52
CA ARG A 353 -14.87 -28.31 12.38
C ARG A 353 -13.37 -28.47 12.63
N GLU A 354 -12.73 -27.57 13.39
CA GLU A 354 -11.31 -27.72 13.76
C GLU A 354 -11.06 -28.89 14.72
N THR A 355 -12.08 -29.26 15.47
CA THR A 355 -12.04 -30.37 16.44
C THR A 355 -12.74 -31.62 15.92
N ASP A 356 -13.16 -31.62 14.64
CA ASP A 356 -13.89 -32.73 14.02
C ASP A 356 -15.15 -33.12 14.82
N GLY A 357 -15.89 -32.11 15.29
CA GLY A 357 -17.11 -32.29 16.07
C GLY A 357 -16.88 -32.89 17.45
N ARG A 358 -15.68 -32.78 18.04
CA ARG A 358 -15.35 -33.36 19.35
C ARG A 358 -14.96 -32.30 20.37
N CYS A 359 -15.32 -32.50 21.62
CA CYS A 359 -14.88 -31.61 22.70
C CYS A 359 -13.37 -31.74 22.87
N ILE A 360 -12.66 -30.61 22.83
CA ILE A 360 -11.19 -30.59 22.94
C ILE A 360 -10.65 -31.21 24.24
N TYR A 361 -11.45 -31.21 25.31
CA TYR A 361 -11.04 -31.66 26.65
C TYR A 361 -11.39 -33.12 26.93
N CYS A 362 -12.65 -33.53 26.71
CA CYS A 362 -13.09 -34.90 27.02
C CYS A 362 -13.13 -35.82 25.79
N GLY A 363 -13.10 -35.27 24.58
CA GLY A 363 -13.13 -36.00 23.32
C GLY A 363 -14.49 -36.55 22.89
N LYS A 364 -15.55 -36.33 23.69
CA LYS A 364 -16.93 -36.68 23.31
C LYS A 364 -17.39 -35.87 22.11
N SER A 365 -18.18 -36.48 21.23
CA SER A 365 -18.82 -35.80 20.11
C SER A 365 -19.78 -34.72 20.61
N ILE A 366 -19.70 -33.53 20.00
CA ILE A 366 -20.50 -32.35 20.28
C ILE A 366 -21.01 -31.76 18.98
N ASP A 367 -22.22 -31.22 19.01
CA ASP A 367 -22.89 -30.54 17.91
C ASP A 367 -22.97 -29.03 18.17
N ILE A 368 -23.55 -28.28 17.24
CA ILE A 368 -23.65 -26.81 17.32
C ILE A 368 -24.49 -26.36 18.54
N SER A 369 -25.49 -27.16 18.93
CA SER A 369 -26.41 -26.82 20.03
C SER A 369 -25.76 -26.95 21.40
N ASN A 370 -24.86 -27.93 21.58
CA ASN A 370 -24.20 -28.24 22.84
C ASN A 370 -22.72 -27.79 22.91
N ALA A 371 -22.21 -27.16 21.85
CA ALA A 371 -20.86 -26.58 21.81
C ALA A 371 -20.79 -25.18 22.45
N HIS A 372 -19.77 -25.01 23.29
CA HIS A 372 -19.40 -23.75 23.92
C HIS A 372 -18.01 -23.29 23.46
N ASP A 373 -17.87 -21.98 23.31
CA ASP A 373 -16.61 -21.30 23.03
C ASP A 373 -15.86 -21.10 24.36
N ASP A 374 -14.78 -21.86 24.59
CA ASP A 374 -13.93 -21.68 25.77
C ASP A 374 -12.60 -21.00 25.40
N HIS A 375 -12.14 -20.11 26.27
CA HIS A 375 -10.83 -19.48 26.14
C HIS A 375 -9.75 -20.38 26.75
N ILE A 376 -8.83 -20.88 25.93
CA ILE A 376 -7.72 -21.74 26.40
C ILE A 376 -7.00 -21.06 27.57
N PHE A 377 -6.59 -19.80 27.41
CA PHE A 377 -6.24 -18.93 28.52
C PHE A 377 -7.40 -18.01 28.87
N PRO A 378 -7.90 -18.02 30.12
CA PRO A 378 -9.04 -17.22 30.52
C PRO A 378 -8.69 -15.73 30.48
N ARG A 379 -9.70 -14.88 30.26
CA ARG A 379 -9.51 -13.42 30.16
C ARG A 379 -8.86 -12.82 31.40
N LYS A 380 -9.14 -13.37 32.59
CA LYS A 380 -8.55 -12.95 33.87
C LYS A 380 -7.03 -13.20 33.95
N ALA A 381 -6.52 -14.20 33.22
CA ALA A 381 -5.10 -14.53 33.15
C ALA A 381 -4.38 -13.87 31.95
N GLY A 382 -4.98 -12.82 31.35
CA GLY A 382 -4.42 -12.09 30.21
C GLY A 382 -4.79 -12.68 28.84
N GLY A 383 -5.71 -13.66 28.78
CA GLY A 383 -6.18 -14.27 27.54
C GLY A 383 -6.92 -13.31 26.60
N LEU A 384 -6.52 -13.30 25.32
CA LEU A 384 -7.20 -12.49 24.30
C LEU A 384 -8.41 -13.21 23.71
N ASN A 385 -9.47 -12.47 23.37
CA ASN A 385 -10.62 -13.01 22.65
C ASN A 385 -10.31 -13.12 21.14
N ILE A 386 -9.46 -14.07 20.79
CA ILE A 386 -9.02 -14.34 19.41
C ILE A 386 -9.34 -15.79 19.07
N PHE A 387 -9.63 -16.07 17.80
CA PHE A 387 -9.95 -17.43 17.34
C PHE A 387 -8.86 -18.45 17.72
N ALA A 388 -7.58 -18.06 17.73
CA ALA A 388 -6.47 -18.92 18.15
C ALA A 388 -6.45 -19.27 19.64
N ASN A 389 -7.13 -18.49 20.50
CA ASN A 389 -7.30 -18.75 21.93
C ASN A 389 -8.68 -19.36 22.25
N LEU A 390 -9.48 -19.68 21.23
CA LEU A 390 -10.82 -20.24 21.40
C LEU A 390 -10.85 -21.71 20.95
N VAL A 391 -11.60 -22.53 21.66
CA VAL A 391 -11.81 -23.95 21.34
C VAL A 391 -13.27 -24.35 21.57
N ALA A 392 -13.73 -25.36 20.84
CA ALA A 392 -15.04 -25.97 21.08
C ALA A 392 -14.95 -26.97 22.24
N CYS A 393 -15.85 -26.84 23.22
CA CYS A 393 -15.98 -27.80 24.30
C CYS A 393 -17.46 -27.99 24.70
N CYS A 394 -17.76 -29.08 25.42
CA CYS A 394 -19.10 -29.28 25.99
C CYS A 394 -19.31 -28.40 27.22
N ALA A 395 -20.57 -28.17 27.58
CA ALA A 395 -20.96 -27.39 28.77
C ALA A 395 -20.25 -27.86 30.04
N VAL A 396 -20.23 -29.18 30.30
CA VAL A 396 -19.61 -29.79 31.49
C VAL A 396 -18.11 -29.46 31.58
N CYS A 397 -17.37 -29.58 30.47
CA CYS A 397 -15.93 -29.27 30.48
C CYS A 397 -15.68 -27.77 30.64
N ASN A 398 -16.51 -26.92 30.01
CA ASN A 398 -16.42 -25.48 30.14
C ASN A 398 -16.67 -25.03 31.58
N GLU A 399 -17.71 -25.58 32.22
CA GLU A 399 -18.08 -25.32 33.61
C GLU A 399 -17.08 -25.88 34.61
N ASN A 400 -16.43 -27.01 34.31
CA ASN A 400 -15.39 -27.55 35.18
C ASN A 400 -14.10 -26.70 35.10
N LYS A 401 -13.73 -26.23 33.89
CA LYS A 401 -12.58 -25.35 33.72
C LYS A 401 -12.81 -23.97 34.34
N LYS A 402 -13.99 -23.36 34.11
CA LYS A 402 -14.33 -21.98 34.50
C LYS A 402 -13.28 -20.99 33.98
N GLY A 403 -13.11 -19.87 34.69
CA GLY A 403 -12.06 -18.90 34.41
C GLY A 403 -10.64 -19.35 34.77
N ARG A 404 -10.31 -20.66 34.80
CA ARG A 404 -8.96 -21.18 35.07
C ARG A 404 -8.27 -21.65 33.79
N THR A 405 -6.95 -21.78 33.80
CA THR A 405 -6.22 -22.42 32.69
C THR A 405 -6.42 -23.95 32.70
N PRO A 406 -6.12 -24.66 31.61
CA PRO A 406 -6.07 -26.13 31.57
C PRO A 406 -5.21 -26.73 32.68
N LEU A 407 -4.03 -26.15 32.92
CA LEU A 407 -3.14 -26.55 34.01
C LEU A 407 -3.78 -26.33 35.40
N GLU A 408 -4.35 -25.16 35.66
CA GLU A 408 -5.01 -24.82 36.94
C GLU A 408 -6.28 -25.62 37.21
N SER A 409 -6.99 -26.05 36.16
CA SER A 409 -8.23 -26.82 36.28
C SER A 409 -8.01 -28.33 36.33
N GLY A 410 -6.78 -28.80 36.05
CA GLY A 410 -6.49 -30.23 35.89
C GLY A 410 -7.09 -30.85 34.62
N ILE A 411 -7.73 -30.05 33.75
CA ILE A 411 -8.36 -30.50 32.52
C ILE A 411 -7.43 -30.25 31.35
N SER A 412 -6.84 -31.31 30.82
CA SER A 412 -5.91 -31.23 29.70
C SER A 412 -6.59 -31.43 28.34
N PRO A 413 -6.29 -30.60 27.33
CA PRO A 413 -6.70 -30.84 25.95
C PRO A 413 -6.19 -32.20 25.44
N LYS A 414 -7.03 -33.00 24.78
CA LYS A 414 -6.66 -34.33 24.26
C LYS A 414 -5.68 -34.22 23.09
N PRO A 415 -4.46 -34.79 23.18
CA PRO A 415 -3.45 -34.73 22.11
C PRO A 415 -3.96 -35.20 20.75
N GLU A 416 -4.80 -36.23 20.74
CA GLU A 416 -5.40 -36.81 19.53
C GLU A 416 -6.22 -35.77 18.75
N ILE A 417 -6.99 -34.92 19.45
CA ILE A 417 -7.82 -33.87 18.81
C ILE A 417 -6.97 -32.70 18.35
N ILE A 418 -5.93 -32.36 19.11
CA ILE A 418 -4.96 -31.33 18.70
C ILE A 418 -4.29 -31.71 17.39
N ALA A 419 -3.97 -32.99 17.17
CA ALA A 419 -3.33 -33.47 15.94
C ALA A 419 -4.15 -33.10 14.69
N PHE A 420 -5.49 -33.22 14.76
CA PHE A 420 -6.42 -32.88 13.67
C PHE A 420 -6.48 -31.38 13.33
N MET A 421 -6.15 -30.50 14.29
CA MET A 421 -6.22 -29.05 14.06
C MET A 421 -5.24 -28.59 12.98
N LYS A 422 -5.68 -27.74 12.05
CA LYS A 422 -4.81 -27.17 11.00
C LYS A 422 -4.09 -25.89 11.43
N ASN A 423 -4.46 -25.32 12.57
CA ASN A 423 -3.97 -24.02 13.03
C ASN A 423 -2.74 -24.16 13.95
N ASP A 424 -1.54 -24.00 13.38
CA ASP A 424 -0.26 -24.14 14.10
C ASP A 424 -0.11 -23.22 15.32
N LEU A 425 -0.72 -22.03 15.27
CA LEU A 425 -0.68 -21.08 16.38
C LEU A 425 -1.53 -21.57 17.56
N LYS A 426 -2.72 -22.11 17.28
CA LYS A 426 -3.62 -22.66 18.28
C LYS A 426 -3.05 -23.92 18.91
N LYS A 427 -2.43 -24.80 18.11
CA LYS A 427 -1.68 -25.99 18.59
C LYS A 427 -0.65 -25.60 19.64
N LYS A 428 0.18 -24.60 19.31
CA LYS A 428 1.19 -24.08 20.24
C LYS A 428 0.61 -23.49 21.52
N ILE A 429 -0.49 -22.72 21.42
CA ILE A 429 -1.18 -22.17 22.60
C ILE A 429 -1.72 -23.30 23.49
N LEU A 430 -2.26 -24.38 22.90
CA LEU A 430 -2.75 -25.55 23.64
C LEU A 430 -1.62 -26.33 24.31
N GLU A 431 -0.46 -26.46 23.65
CA GLU A 431 0.74 -27.06 24.23
C GLU A 431 1.27 -26.21 25.40
N ASP A 432 1.36 -24.89 25.24
CA ASP A 432 1.84 -23.97 26.27
C ASP A 432 0.87 -23.91 27.48
N ALA A 433 -0.44 -24.01 27.23
CA ALA A 433 -1.47 -24.03 28.28
C ALA A 433 -1.42 -25.26 29.20
N ARG A 434 -0.70 -26.32 28.81
CA ARG A 434 -0.43 -27.46 29.69
C ARG A 434 0.68 -27.18 30.70
N ASN A 435 1.56 -26.22 30.41
CA ASN A 435 2.81 -26.04 31.15
C ASN A 435 2.90 -24.70 31.89
N ILE A 436 2.03 -23.73 31.59
CA ILE A 436 2.15 -22.37 32.10
C ILE A 436 0.79 -21.82 32.53
N ASN A 437 0.76 -21.12 33.67
CA ASN A 437 -0.44 -20.49 34.23
C ASN A 437 -0.77 -19.12 33.60
N THR A 438 0.23 -18.45 33.02
CA THR A 438 0.08 -17.13 32.39
C THR A 438 0.79 -17.09 31.04
N VAL A 439 0.17 -16.46 30.03
CA VAL A 439 0.78 -16.32 28.70
C VAL A 439 0.78 -14.87 28.25
N ASP A 440 1.97 -14.39 27.87
CA ASP A 440 2.10 -13.14 27.12
C ASP A 440 1.72 -13.36 25.65
N PHE A 441 0.44 -13.09 25.33
CA PHE A 441 -0.07 -13.15 23.95
C PHE A 441 0.68 -12.24 22.98
N ASN A 442 1.48 -11.27 23.43
CA ASN A 442 2.33 -10.47 22.55
C ASN A 442 3.41 -11.30 21.85
N LYS A 443 3.82 -12.44 22.42
CA LYS A 443 4.78 -13.40 21.83
C LYS A 443 4.21 -14.10 20.59
N TYR A 444 2.87 -14.20 20.48
CA TYR A 444 2.14 -14.98 19.46
C TYR A 444 1.55 -14.11 18.33
N MET A 445 1.56 -12.78 18.46
CA MET A 445 1.04 -11.84 17.47
C MET A 445 2.11 -11.47 16.41
N SER A 446 2.22 -12.25 15.34
CA SER A 446 3.36 -12.23 14.39
C SER A 446 3.48 -11.03 13.43
N HIS A 447 2.43 -10.23 13.20
CA HIS A 447 2.53 -9.04 12.33
C HIS A 447 2.54 -7.69 13.10
N ALA A 448 1.87 -7.65 14.25
CA ALA A 448 1.88 -6.51 15.18
C ALA A 448 3.23 -6.35 15.93
N SER A 449 3.94 -7.47 16.14
CA SER A 449 5.21 -7.51 16.89
C SER A 449 6.42 -7.03 16.09
N ILE A 450 6.41 -7.13 14.75
CA ILE A 450 7.59 -6.78 13.93
C ILE A 450 7.79 -5.26 13.85
N GLY A 451 6.72 -4.50 13.57
CA GLY A 451 6.78 -3.04 13.57
C GLY A 451 7.12 -2.49 14.97
N TRP A 452 6.61 -3.14 16.02
CA TRP A 452 6.98 -2.86 17.41
C TRP A 452 8.47 -3.05 17.67
N ARG A 453 9.02 -4.24 17.35
CA ARG A 453 10.46 -4.53 17.54
C ARG A 453 11.32 -3.53 16.79
N TYR A 454 11.00 -3.26 15.52
CA TYR A 454 11.73 -2.29 14.70
C TYR A 454 11.70 -0.88 15.32
N MET A 455 10.55 -0.41 15.78
CA MET A 455 10.46 0.90 16.42
C MET A 455 11.23 0.93 17.75
N ARG A 456 11.04 -0.08 18.62
CA ARG A 456 11.72 -0.19 19.91
C ARG A 456 13.23 -0.11 19.76
N ASP A 457 13.78 -0.90 18.84
CA ASP A 457 15.23 -0.98 18.61
C ASP A 457 15.76 0.36 18.08
N ARG A 458 15.03 0.99 17.15
CA ARG A 458 15.39 2.32 16.61
C ARG A 458 15.22 3.47 17.60
N LEU A 459 14.26 3.39 18.53
CA LEU A 459 14.09 4.37 19.61
C LEU A 459 15.26 4.31 20.58
N ARG A 460 15.66 3.11 21.00
CA ARG A 460 16.84 2.90 21.86
C ARG A 460 18.10 3.45 21.23
N GLU A 461 18.27 3.23 19.93
CA GLU A 461 19.38 3.77 19.16
C GLU A 461 19.32 5.31 19.07
N SER A 462 18.16 5.88 18.75
CA SER A 462 17.98 7.33 18.61
C SER A 462 18.16 8.08 19.94
N ALA A 463 17.75 7.47 21.05
CA ALA A 463 17.90 8.02 22.40
C ALA A 463 19.29 7.77 23.01
N GLY A 464 20.18 7.05 22.33
CA GLY A 464 21.50 6.68 22.87
C GLY A 464 21.46 5.74 24.08
N ASN A 465 20.27 5.21 24.45
CA ASN A 465 20.08 4.39 25.65
C ASN A 465 19.58 2.99 25.28
N LYS A 466 20.50 2.01 25.25
CA LYS A 466 20.20 0.60 24.95
C LYS A 466 19.25 -0.04 25.97
N LYS A 467 19.19 0.47 27.21
CA LYS A 467 18.35 -0.01 28.30
C LYS A 467 17.07 0.80 28.49
N LEU A 468 16.75 1.73 27.59
CA LEU A 468 15.53 2.54 27.69
C LEU A 468 14.29 1.63 27.86
N PRO A 469 13.50 1.81 28.95
CA PRO A 469 12.26 1.09 29.17
C PRO A 469 11.21 1.53 28.13
N ILE A 470 10.74 0.57 27.33
CA ILE A 470 9.71 0.81 26.30
C ILE A 470 8.60 -0.20 26.53
N GLU A 471 7.44 0.29 26.94
CA GLU A 471 6.26 -0.51 27.27
C GLU A 471 5.19 -0.43 26.18
N ARG A 472 4.45 -1.53 26.05
CA ARG A 472 3.33 -1.65 25.12
C ARG A 472 2.02 -1.70 25.90
N GLN A 473 1.02 -0.95 25.45
CA GLN A 473 -0.28 -0.87 26.12
C GLN A 473 -1.45 -1.12 25.17
N SER A 474 -2.55 -1.66 25.70
CA SER A 474 -3.77 -1.90 24.91
C SER A 474 -4.57 -0.61 24.72
N GLY A 475 -5.17 -0.45 23.54
CA GLY A 475 -6.11 0.65 23.25
C GLY A 475 -7.40 0.63 24.06
N ILE A 476 -7.68 -0.46 24.79
CA ILE A 476 -8.78 -0.50 25.75
C ILE A 476 -8.51 0.50 26.89
N TYR A 477 -7.25 0.67 27.28
CA TYR A 477 -6.82 1.58 28.33
C TYR A 477 -7.11 3.03 27.95
N THR A 478 -6.64 3.45 26.77
CA THR A 478 -6.86 4.80 26.26
C THR A 478 -8.35 5.10 26.07
N ALA A 479 -9.16 4.10 25.70
CA ALA A 479 -10.61 4.25 25.58
C ALA A 479 -11.34 4.39 26.93
N TYR A 480 -10.84 3.76 28.00
CA TYR A 480 -11.40 3.87 29.36
C TYR A 480 -11.13 5.25 29.95
N PHE A 481 -9.85 5.66 30.00
CA PHE A 481 -9.46 6.95 30.60
C PHE A 481 -9.97 8.15 29.82
N ARG A 482 -10.11 8.03 28.50
CA ARG A 482 -10.72 9.08 27.68
C ARG A 482 -12.19 9.34 28.08
N ARG A 483 -12.96 8.27 28.33
CA ARG A 483 -14.33 8.39 28.85
C ARG A 483 -14.35 8.98 30.26
N TRP A 484 -13.44 8.53 31.11
CA TRP A 484 -13.30 9.05 32.47
C TRP A 484 -12.98 10.55 32.50
N TRP A 485 -12.11 11.02 31.61
CA TRP A 485 -11.75 12.45 31.48
C TRP A 485 -12.79 13.27 30.70
N GLY A 486 -13.98 12.70 30.45
CA GLY A 486 -15.11 13.39 29.81
C GLY A 486 -14.99 13.59 28.30
N PHE A 487 -14.03 12.93 27.63
CA PHE A 487 -13.79 13.14 26.21
C PHE A 487 -14.59 12.15 25.35
N LYS A 488 -15.54 12.67 24.56
CA LYS A 488 -16.34 11.88 23.62
C LYS A 488 -15.60 11.74 22.28
N LYS A 489 -15.45 10.51 21.80
CA LYS A 489 -14.81 10.23 20.52
C LYS A 489 -15.81 10.45 19.37
N GLU A 490 -15.71 11.58 18.69
CA GLU A 490 -16.47 11.82 17.46
C GLU A 490 -15.77 11.20 16.23
N ARG A 491 -16.57 10.58 15.35
CA ARG A 491 -16.07 10.02 14.08
C ARG A 491 -15.78 11.17 13.11
N GLY A 492 -14.56 11.70 13.18
CA GLY A 492 -14.09 12.81 12.33
C GLY A 492 -13.04 13.68 13.02
N ASN A 493 -13.11 13.75 14.35
CA ASN A 493 -12.17 14.51 15.16
C ASN A 493 -10.86 13.72 15.39
N THR A 494 -9.72 14.28 14.98
CA THR A 494 -8.39 13.65 15.05
C THR A 494 -7.59 14.02 16.29
N LEU A 495 -8.12 14.92 17.13
CA LEU A 495 -7.46 15.43 18.34
C LEU A 495 -7.24 14.35 19.40
N HIS A 496 -8.10 13.33 19.40
CA HIS A 496 -8.04 12.22 20.35
C HIS A 496 -6.71 11.46 20.32
N HIS A 497 -5.98 11.47 19.20
CA HIS A 497 -4.69 10.76 19.11
C HIS A 497 -3.64 11.35 20.06
N ALA A 498 -3.54 12.68 20.15
CA ALA A 498 -2.60 13.30 21.08
C ALA A 498 -3.08 13.17 22.53
N LEU A 499 -4.39 13.21 22.77
CA LEU A 499 -4.96 12.90 24.09
C LEU A 499 -4.65 11.47 24.53
N ASP A 500 -4.77 10.50 23.62
CA ASP A 500 -4.42 9.11 23.87
C ASP A 500 -2.94 8.95 24.19
N ALA A 501 -2.06 9.71 23.52
CA ALA A 501 -0.64 9.76 23.86
C ALA A 501 -0.40 10.33 25.27
N VAL A 502 -1.12 11.38 25.68
CA VAL A 502 -1.06 11.93 27.05
C VAL A 502 -1.52 10.89 28.07
N ILE A 503 -2.63 10.19 27.81
CA ILE A 503 -3.14 9.11 28.68
C ILE A 503 -2.08 8.01 28.85
N LEU A 504 -1.43 7.59 27.75
CA LEU A 504 -0.38 6.57 27.78
C LEU A 504 0.82 7.01 28.63
N ALA A 505 1.25 8.27 28.50
CA ALA A 505 2.38 8.82 29.22
C ALA A 505 2.09 9.06 30.72
N SER A 506 0.83 9.35 31.07
CA SER A 506 0.46 9.72 32.44
C SER A 506 0.40 8.53 33.40
N ARG A 507 0.27 7.29 32.89
CA ARG A 507 0.00 6.06 33.66
C ARG A 507 0.94 5.86 34.86
N LYS A 508 0.37 5.68 36.07
CA LYS A 508 1.14 5.44 37.31
C LYS A 508 1.37 3.97 37.73
N GLY A 509 0.71 2.97 37.14
CA GLY A 509 0.99 1.56 37.42
C GLY A 509 -0.28 0.79 37.76
N TYR A 510 -0.17 -0.21 38.62
CA TYR A 510 -1.29 -0.83 39.34
C TYR A 510 -1.09 -0.55 40.83
N SER A 511 -2.17 -0.33 41.58
CA SER A 511 -2.12 -0.38 43.05
C SER A 511 -1.88 -1.82 43.51
N ASP A 512 -1.53 -1.99 44.79
CA ASP A 512 -1.29 -3.31 45.39
C ASP A 512 -2.53 -4.24 45.29
N ASP A 513 -3.73 -3.67 45.17
CA ASP A 513 -5.00 -4.38 44.94
C ASP A 513 -5.25 -4.79 43.48
N GLY A 514 -4.29 -4.57 42.57
CA GLY A 514 -4.41 -4.89 41.15
C GLY A 514 -5.32 -3.95 40.34
N LEU A 515 -5.79 -2.85 40.95
CA LEU A 515 -6.53 -1.78 40.26
C LEU A 515 -5.54 -0.84 39.55
N VAL A 516 -5.94 -0.25 38.42
CA VAL A 516 -5.08 0.76 37.76
C VAL A 516 -5.00 1.98 38.67
N ASP A 517 -3.80 2.34 39.11
CA ASP A 517 -3.58 3.57 39.88
C ASP A 517 -4.05 4.77 39.04
N MET A 518 -5.11 5.42 39.51
CA MET A 518 -5.88 6.35 38.71
C MET A 518 -5.13 7.66 38.52
N THR A 519 -4.74 7.92 37.27
CA THR A 519 -4.01 9.14 36.94
C THR A 519 -4.95 10.34 36.86
N LEU A 520 -4.73 11.31 37.75
CA LEU A 520 -5.32 12.65 37.66
C LEU A 520 -5.01 13.27 36.30
N LYS A 521 -5.99 13.96 35.71
CA LYS A 521 -5.81 14.66 34.43
C LYS A 521 -4.64 15.66 34.55
N PRO A 522 -3.58 15.54 33.72
CA PRO A 522 -2.38 16.37 33.87
C PRO A 522 -2.65 17.84 33.54
N LYS A 523 -1.94 18.74 34.22
CA LYS A 523 -2.00 20.19 33.96
C LYS A 523 -1.17 20.54 32.72
N TYR A 524 -1.63 21.50 31.91
CA TYR A 524 -0.81 22.06 30.83
C TYR A 524 0.04 23.23 31.36
N ASN A 525 1.16 23.52 30.70
CA ASN A 525 2.27 24.43 31.12
C ASN A 525 1.91 25.80 31.74
N LYS A 526 0.65 26.25 31.77
CA LYS A 526 0.15 27.47 32.45
C LYS A 526 -1.30 27.33 32.94
N GLY A 527 -1.55 26.45 33.92
CA GLY A 527 -2.78 26.40 34.73
C GLY A 527 -4.03 25.84 34.01
N GLY A 528 -4.72 24.89 34.66
CA GLY A 528 -5.88 24.16 34.10
C GLY A 528 -5.51 22.77 33.56
N GLY A 529 -6.51 21.88 33.43
CA GLY A 529 -6.31 20.52 32.91
C GLY A 529 -6.06 20.50 31.39
N PHE A 530 -5.27 19.54 30.90
CA PHE A 530 -4.97 19.41 29.48
C PHE A 530 -6.25 19.26 28.62
N ASP A 531 -6.41 20.16 27.66
CA ASP A 531 -7.48 20.19 26.67
C ASP A 531 -6.89 20.08 25.25
N SER A 532 -7.27 19.04 24.52
CA SER A 532 -6.77 18.79 23.16
C SER A 532 -7.25 19.80 22.13
N GLU A 533 -8.35 20.51 22.36
CA GLU A 533 -8.86 21.53 21.42
C GLU A 533 -8.10 22.85 21.57
N LYS A 534 -7.71 23.20 22.79
CA LYS A 534 -7.05 24.47 23.10
C LYS A 534 -5.53 24.42 23.01
N HIS A 535 -4.93 23.27 23.32
CA HIS A 535 -3.48 23.18 23.52
C HIS A 535 -2.71 22.48 22.40
N LEU A 536 -3.38 21.87 21.42
CA LEU A 536 -2.70 21.15 20.34
C LEU A 536 -2.44 22.04 19.12
N PRO A 537 -1.19 22.11 18.63
CA PRO A 537 -0.89 22.78 17.36
C PRO A 537 -1.47 22.03 16.15
N GLU A 538 -1.41 22.68 14.99
CA GLU A 538 -1.71 22.03 13.69
C GLU A 538 -0.86 20.77 13.47
N PRO A 539 -1.41 19.72 12.84
CA PRO A 539 -0.71 18.45 12.71
C PRO A 539 0.50 18.55 11.79
N ILE A 540 1.61 17.94 12.20
CA ILE A 540 2.78 17.80 11.34
C ILE A 540 2.45 16.81 10.22
N GLU A 541 2.29 17.32 9.00
CA GLU A 541 1.90 16.50 7.85
C GLU A 541 3.12 15.99 7.08
N PHE A 542 3.19 14.66 6.87
CA PHE A 542 4.18 14.02 6.03
C PHE A 542 3.65 13.86 4.60
N LYS A 543 3.96 14.84 3.74
CA LYS A 543 3.73 14.77 2.30
C LYS A 543 5.02 14.46 1.56
N ARG A 544 4.91 13.69 0.49
CA ARG A 544 6.01 13.49 -0.45
C ARG A 544 6.17 14.74 -1.31
N ASP A 545 7.41 15.21 -1.45
CA ASP A 545 7.69 16.27 -2.41
C ASP A 545 7.39 15.79 -3.84
N LYS A 546 6.50 16.53 -4.50
CA LYS A 546 6.18 16.30 -5.91
C LYS A 546 7.47 16.50 -6.71
N GLY A 547 7.86 15.49 -7.50
CA GLY A 547 9.12 15.50 -8.26
C GLY A 547 10.25 14.61 -7.72
N SER A 548 10.16 14.09 -6.49
CA SER A 548 11.13 13.13 -5.93
C SER A 548 11.20 11.80 -6.70
N LYS A 549 12.31 11.04 -6.56
CA LYS A 549 12.60 9.79 -7.31
C LYS A 549 11.43 8.78 -7.24
N GLY A 550 10.66 8.64 -8.32
CA GLY A 550 9.54 7.67 -8.43
C GLY A 550 8.15 8.24 -8.22
N SER A 551 8.01 9.57 -8.19
CA SER A 551 6.74 10.29 -8.37
C SER A 551 6.27 10.21 -9.83
N ALA A 552 4.96 10.31 -10.06
CA ALA A 552 4.42 10.43 -11.42
C ALA A 552 4.84 11.78 -12.01
N LEU A 553 5.48 11.76 -13.18
CA LEU A 553 6.01 12.96 -13.82
C LEU A 553 4.98 13.66 -14.71
N HIS A 554 3.96 12.96 -15.16
CA HIS A 554 2.94 13.48 -16.06
C HIS A 554 1.60 12.79 -15.79
N ASP A 555 0.54 13.41 -16.28
CA ASP A 555 -0.80 12.88 -16.20
C ASP A 555 -0.94 11.58 -16.98
N ARG A 556 -1.97 10.81 -16.60
CA ARG A 556 -2.22 9.48 -17.15
C ARG A 556 -2.87 9.52 -18.52
N ASN A 557 -3.67 10.54 -18.76
CA ASN A 557 -4.53 10.61 -19.92
C ASN A 557 -3.72 11.22 -21.07
N PRO A 558 -3.44 10.46 -22.14
CA PRO A 558 -2.77 11.00 -23.30
C PRO A 558 -3.66 12.04 -23.97
N LEU A 559 -3.03 13.08 -24.46
CA LEU A 559 -3.59 14.16 -25.24
C LEU A 559 -3.13 14.00 -26.68
N SER A 560 -3.98 14.41 -27.61
CA SER A 560 -3.71 14.34 -29.03
C SER A 560 -3.09 15.65 -29.50
N TYR A 561 -2.05 15.57 -30.31
CA TYR A 561 -1.36 16.74 -30.87
C TYR A 561 -1.37 16.66 -32.38
N LYS A 562 -1.99 17.64 -33.04
CA LYS A 562 -2.09 17.68 -34.50
C LYS A 562 -2.06 19.15 -34.94
N LYS A 563 -1.18 19.49 -35.89
CA LYS A 563 -1.00 20.86 -36.43
C LYS A 563 -0.81 21.93 -35.34
N GLY A 564 0.06 21.69 -34.36
CA GLY A 564 0.32 22.66 -33.28
C GLY A 564 -0.74 22.71 -32.17
N ILE A 565 -1.93 22.16 -32.38
CA ILE A 565 -3.03 22.22 -31.41
C ILE A 565 -3.07 20.95 -30.57
N ILE A 566 -3.13 21.12 -29.24
CA ILE A 566 -3.34 20.04 -28.28
C ILE A 566 -4.83 19.88 -28.02
N THR A 567 -5.31 18.64 -28.14
CA THR A 567 -6.73 18.34 -28.18
C THR A 567 -7.08 17.15 -27.29
N ARG A 568 -8.30 17.17 -26.76
CA ARG A 568 -8.90 16.08 -25.99
C ARG A 568 -10.38 15.94 -26.32
N ARG A 569 -10.90 14.73 -26.22
CA ARG A 569 -12.35 14.51 -26.32
C ARG A 569 -13.00 14.67 -24.96
N PHE A 570 -14.06 15.46 -24.91
CA PHE A 570 -14.96 15.62 -23.77
C PHE A 570 -16.35 15.16 -24.18
N MET A 571 -17.11 14.58 -23.25
CA MET A 571 -18.54 14.35 -23.47
C MET A 571 -19.23 15.71 -23.56
N VAL A 572 -20.31 15.82 -24.34
CA VAL A 572 -21.05 17.09 -24.44
C VAL A 572 -21.55 17.55 -23.07
N THR A 573 -21.92 16.63 -22.20
CA THR A 573 -22.33 16.90 -20.81
C THR A 573 -21.18 17.27 -19.86
N GLU A 574 -19.93 17.25 -20.32
CA GLU A 574 -18.76 17.73 -19.57
C GLU A 574 -18.26 19.10 -20.04
N ILE A 575 -18.86 19.66 -21.11
CA ILE A 575 -18.48 20.99 -21.62
C ILE A 575 -19.33 22.02 -20.91
N GLU A 576 -18.68 22.98 -20.26
CA GLU A 576 -19.34 24.07 -19.54
C GLU A 576 -19.75 25.19 -20.51
N CYS A 577 -20.90 25.80 -20.26
CA CYS A 577 -21.31 27.03 -20.93
C CYS A 577 -20.28 28.15 -20.69
N GLY A 578 -19.80 28.77 -21.77
CA GLY A 578 -18.68 29.71 -21.81
C GLY A 578 -17.34 29.10 -22.26
N LYS A 579 -17.27 27.80 -22.57
CA LYS A 579 -16.08 27.10 -23.13
C LYS A 579 -16.34 26.50 -24.51
N GLU A 580 -17.36 26.97 -25.21
CA GLU A 580 -17.77 26.48 -26.53
C GLU A 580 -16.68 26.70 -27.58
N ASP A 581 -15.97 27.83 -27.51
CA ASP A 581 -14.90 28.17 -28.44
C ASP A 581 -13.71 27.21 -28.39
N ASP A 582 -13.59 26.42 -27.31
CA ASP A 582 -12.60 25.35 -27.22
C ASP A 582 -12.95 24.17 -28.15
N VAL A 583 -14.19 24.03 -28.63
CA VAL A 583 -14.58 22.98 -29.59
C VAL A 583 -13.96 23.27 -30.96
N ILE A 584 -13.29 22.27 -31.54
CA ILE A 584 -12.55 22.44 -32.81
C ILE A 584 -13.48 22.53 -34.01
N SER A 585 -14.58 21.78 -34.00
CA SER A 585 -15.52 21.75 -35.12
C SER A 585 -16.46 22.94 -35.02
N GLU A 586 -16.41 23.82 -36.01
CA GLU A 586 -17.24 25.03 -36.08
C GLU A 586 -18.74 24.70 -36.06
N THR A 587 -19.15 23.69 -36.83
CA THR A 587 -20.54 23.20 -36.86
C THR A 587 -21.07 22.80 -35.49
N TYR A 588 -20.30 22.03 -34.72
CA TYR A 588 -20.69 21.59 -33.38
C TYR A 588 -20.53 22.69 -32.32
N ARG A 589 -19.64 23.66 -32.55
CA ARG A 589 -19.49 24.84 -31.68
C ARG A 589 -20.75 25.68 -31.71
N GLU A 590 -21.24 26.04 -32.90
CA GLU A 590 -22.44 26.87 -33.04
C GLU A 590 -23.68 26.12 -32.54
N LYS A 591 -23.79 24.82 -32.86
CA LYS A 591 -24.86 23.97 -32.31
C LYS A 591 -24.84 23.90 -30.77
N LEU A 592 -23.67 23.93 -30.15
CA LEU A 592 -23.54 23.90 -28.69
C LEU A 592 -23.92 25.26 -28.07
N LYS A 593 -23.56 26.37 -28.71
CA LYS A 593 -24.01 27.72 -28.31
C LYS A 593 -25.53 27.84 -28.40
N GLU A 594 -26.13 27.33 -29.47
CA GLU A 594 -27.58 27.30 -29.65
C GLU A 594 -28.26 26.44 -28.57
N ALA A 595 -27.71 25.26 -28.27
CA ALA A 595 -28.23 24.40 -27.21
C ALA A 595 -28.18 25.08 -25.83
N PHE A 596 -27.07 25.71 -25.47
CA PHE A 596 -26.97 26.42 -24.18
C PHE A 596 -27.95 27.60 -24.08
N LYS A 597 -28.19 28.32 -25.18
CA LYS A 597 -29.22 29.36 -25.23
C LYS A 597 -30.64 28.80 -25.12
N ARG A 598 -30.93 27.70 -25.84
CA ARG A 598 -32.23 27.04 -25.87
C ARG A 598 -32.66 26.52 -24.49
N PHE A 599 -31.71 26.02 -23.71
CA PHE A 599 -31.96 25.46 -22.37
C PHE A 599 -31.59 26.42 -21.22
N ASP A 600 -31.38 27.72 -21.52
CA ASP A 600 -31.00 28.76 -20.54
C ASP A 600 -29.91 28.31 -19.53
N THR A 601 -28.86 27.66 -20.04
CA THR A 601 -27.82 27.10 -19.19
C THR A 601 -26.89 28.19 -18.69
N LYS A 602 -26.79 28.34 -17.36
CA LYS A 602 -25.91 29.33 -16.74
C LYS A 602 -24.43 29.06 -17.04
N LYS A 603 -23.63 30.13 -17.14
CA LYS A 603 -22.17 30.07 -17.33
C LYS A 603 -21.51 29.16 -16.26
N GLY A 604 -20.66 28.23 -16.70
CA GLY A 604 -20.01 27.25 -15.82
C GLY A 604 -20.86 26.02 -15.48
N LYS A 605 -22.09 25.90 -15.99
CA LYS A 605 -22.91 24.68 -15.93
C LYS A 605 -22.85 23.93 -17.26
N CYS A 606 -23.18 22.64 -17.23
CA CYS A 606 -23.19 21.74 -18.38
C CYS A 606 -24.62 21.31 -18.70
N LEU A 607 -24.86 20.91 -19.95
CA LEU A 607 -26.11 20.26 -20.34
C LEU A 607 -26.25 18.90 -19.63
N THR A 608 -27.47 18.53 -19.29
CA THR A 608 -27.81 17.18 -18.83
C THR A 608 -27.81 16.20 -20.00
N ASP A 609 -27.76 14.89 -19.69
CA ASP A 609 -27.82 13.84 -20.71
C ASP A 609 -29.10 13.90 -21.56
N LYS A 610 -30.22 14.37 -20.99
CA LYS A 610 -31.49 14.53 -21.71
C LYS A 610 -31.44 15.72 -22.67
N GLU A 611 -31.05 16.90 -22.18
CA GLU A 611 -30.93 18.12 -22.98
C GLU A 611 -29.90 17.96 -24.11
N ALA A 612 -28.78 17.28 -23.85
CA ALA A 612 -27.79 16.98 -24.88
C ALA A 612 -28.36 16.08 -25.99
N LYS A 613 -29.19 15.08 -25.65
CA LYS A 613 -29.86 14.22 -26.63
C LYS A 613 -30.93 14.97 -27.42
N GLU A 614 -31.72 15.81 -26.76
CA GLU A 614 -32.76 16.65 -27.38
C GLU A 614 -32.16 17.71 -28.31
N ALA A 615 -30.99 18.25 -27.96
CA ALA A 615 -30.18 19.09 -28.84
C ALA A 615 -29.54 18.29 -30.01
N GLY A 616 -29.73 16.97 -30.08
CA GLY A 616 -29.23 16.14 -31.17
C GLY A 616 -27.72 15.86 -31.09
N PHE A 617 -27.15 15.81 -29.89
CA PHE A 617 -25.77 15.35 -29.64
C PHE A 617 -25.74 13.85 -29.30
N CYS A 618 -26.26 13.01 -30.19
CA CYS A 618 -26.36 11.56 -29.99
C CYS A 618 -25.57 10.74 -31.03
N ILE A 619 -25.14 9.55 -30.64
CA ILE A 619 -24.53 8.53 -31.52
C ILE A 619 -25.53 7.37 -31.65
N LYS A 620 -25.92 7.03 -32.88
CA LYS A 620 -26.88 5.96 -33.26
C LYS A 620 -28.26 6.08 -32.57
N LYS A 621 -29.31 6.38 -33.35
CA LYS A 621 -30.74 6.34 -32.94
C LYS A 621 -31.01 6.80 -31.48
N ASN A 622 -30.44 7.94 -31.05
CA ASN A 622 -30.64 8.54 -29.70
C ASN A 622 -30.15 7.76 -28.45
N GLU A 623 -29.33 6.71 -28.58
CA GLU A 623 -28.95 5.89 -27.41
C GLU A 623 -27.86 6.53 -26.53
N LEU A 624 -26.80 7.09 -27.11
CA LEU A 624 -25.62 7.56 -26.37
C LEU A 624 -25.26 9.01 -26.71
N VAL A 625 -24.91 9.81 -25.69
CA VAL A 625 -24.41 11.18 -25.89
C VAL A 625 -23.04 11.14 -26.57
N MET A 626 -22.82 12.02 -27.55
CA MET A 626 -21.55 12.08 -28.29
C MET A 626 -20.43 12.80 -27.52
N SER A 627 -19.19 12.61 -27.98
CA SER A 627 -18.01 13.33 -27.49
C SER A 627 -17.41 14.23 -28.57
N LEU A 628 -17.12 15.47 -28.21
CA LEU A 628 -16.52 16.48 -29.09
C LEU A 628 -15.03 16.64 -28.80
N LYS A 629 -14.25 16.97 -29.84
CA LYS A 629 -12.83 17.31 -29.68
C LYS A 629 -12.72 18.79 -29.30
N CYS A 630 -12.10 19.06 -28.16
CA CYS A 630 -11.82 20.40 -27.69
C CYS A 630 -10.30 20.65 -27.64
N SER A 631 -9.88 21.86 -27.98
CA SER A 631 -8.53 22.38 -27.71
C SER A 631 -8.34 22.56 -26.20
N ILE A 632 -7.17 22.22 -25.70
CA ILE A 632 -6.84 22.44 -24.29
C ILE A 632 -6.07 23.76 -24.16
N LYS A 633 -6.64 24.72 -23.42
CA LYS A 633 -5.94 25.93 -22.95
C LYS A 633 -4.94 25.59 -21.83
N GLY A 634 -3.85 26.34 -21.73
CA GLY A 634 -2.77 26.09 -20.78
C GLY A 634 -1.67 25.18 -21.33
N THR A 635 -1.17 25.52 -22.53
CA THR A 635 -0.04 24.88 -23.20
C THR A 635 1.24 25.71 -23.06
N GLY A 636 1.44 26.34 -21.91
CA GLY A 636 2.61 27.20 -21.72
C GLY A 636 3.93 26.41 -21.63
N PRO A 637 5.08 27.11 -21.71
CA PRO A 637 6.39 26.50 -21.59
C PRO A 637 6.53 25.63 -20.33
N GLY A 638 6.97 24.37 -20.50
CA GLY A 638 7.16 23.41 -19.41
C GLY A 638 5.90 22.72 -18.89
N GLN A 639 4.73 22.94 -19.49
CA GLN A 639 3.46 22.32 -19.05
C GLN A 639 3.12 21.02 -19.79
N MET A 640 3.69 20.82 -20.98
CA MET A 640 3.35 19.70 -21.87
C MET A 640 4.60 18.94 -22.29
N ILE A 641 4.52 17.62 -22.27
CA ILE A 641 5.59 16.74 -22.74
C ILE A 641 5.11 15.81 -23.84
N ARG A 642 5.99 15.50 -24.78
CA ARG A 642 5.78 14.52 -25.84
C ARG A 642 6.60 13.27 -25.55
N ILE A 643 5.90 12.14 -25.47
CA ILE A 643 6.52 10.82 -25.35
C ILE A 643 5.95 9.95 -26.47
N ASN A 644 6.80 9.61 -27.45
CA ASN A 644 6.41 9.00 -28.72
C ASN A 644 5.39 9.89 -29.48
N ASN A 645 4.24 9.33 -29.87
CA ASN A 645 3.17 10.04 -30.59
C ASN A 645 2.12 10.66 -29.67
N ASN A 646 2.25 10.52 -28.34
CA ASN A 646 1.28 11.03 -27.40
C ASN A 646 1.84 12.22 -26.64
N VAL A 647 0.96 13.17 -26.34
CA VAL A 647 1.27 14.32 -25.50
C VAL A 647 0.68 14.12 -24.11
N PHE A 648 1.37 14.57 -23.08
CA PHE A 648 0.91 14.47 -21.71
C PHE A 648 1.07 15.81 -21.01
N LYS A 649 0.09 16.17 -20.19
CA LYS A 649 0.21 17.28 -19.25
C LYS A 649 1.19 16.90 -18.14
N THR A 650 2.12 17.77 -17.79
CA THR A 650 3.06 17.50 -16.70
C THR A 650 2.36 17.60 -15.36
N ASN A 651 2.61 16.62 -14.47
CA ASN A 651 2.09 16.63 -13.10
C ASN A 651 3.08 17.29 -12.13
N VAL A 652 4.19 17.79 -12.67
CA VAL A 652 5.27 18.32 -11.86
C VAL A 652 4.97 19.79 -11.57
N HIS A 653 4.44 20.01 -10.37
CA HIS A 653 4.69 21.26 -9.67
C HIS A 653 6.21 21.41 -9.46
N ASN A 654 6.69 22.64 -9.41
CA ASN A 654 8.11 22.98 -9.36
C ASN A 654 8.85 22.15 -8.31
N VAL A 655 9.99 21.56 -8.72
CA VAL A 655 10.83 20.73 -7.85
C VAL A 655 11.59 21.62 -6.85
N GLY A 656 11.75 22.89 -7.21
CA GLY A 656 12.25 23.98 -6.37
C GLY A 656 12.09 25.29 -7.12
N VAL A 657 12.52 26.38 -6.48
CA VAL A 657 12.63 27.70 -7.11
C VAL A 657 14.07 28.13 -7.01
N ASP A 658 14.72 28.29 -8.16
CA ASP A 658 16.11 28.75 -8.23
C ASP A 658 16.09 30.28 -8.17
N VAL A 659 16.77 30.85 -7.18
CA VAL A 659 17.04 32.29 -7.12
C VAL A 659 18.42 32.51 -7.73
N TYR A 660 18.49 33.32 -8.77
CA TYR A 660 19.71 33.56 -9.56
C TYR A 660 19.91 35.05 -9.80
N LEU A 661 21.15 35.44 -10.07
CA LEU A 661 21.49 36.80 -10.48
C LEU A 661 21.53 36.84 -12.01
N ASP A 662 20.78 37.77 -12.61
CA ASP A 662 20.87 38.01 -14.05
C ASP A 662 22.19 38.71 -14.43
N GLU A 663 22.45 38.86 -15.73
CA GLU A 663 23.66 39.51 -16.26
C GLU A 663 23.83 40.97 -15.78
N LYS A 664 22.77 41.59 -15.26
CA LYS A 664 22.78 42.95 -14.68
C LYS A 664 22.85 42.95 -13.15
N GLY A 665 23.12 41.80 -12.52
CA GLY A 665 23.24 41.65 -11.07
C GLY A 665 21.92 41.67 -10.30
N LYS A 666 20.75 41.61 -10.96
CA LYS A 666 19.44 41.61 -10.29
C LYS A 666 19.00 40.19 -9.93
N LYS A 667 18.55 39.99 -8.68
CA LYS A 667 17.96 38.71 -8.21
C LYS A 667 16.65 38.44 -8.97
N LYS A 668 16.58 37.30 -9.65
CA LYS A 668 15.37 36.74 -10.29
C LYS A 668 15.07 35.36 -9.74
N ALA A 669 13.79 34.98 -9.79
CA ALA A 669 13.32 33.67 -9.34
C ALA A 669 12.83 32.85 -10.53
N TYR A 670 13.31 31.61 -10.63
CA TYR A 670 12.96 30.68 -11.69
C TYR A 670 12.34 29.40 -11.12
N GLU A 671 11.19 29.00 -11.67
CA GLU A 671 10.51 27.78 -11.28
C GLU A 671 11.19 26.53 -11.88
N ARG A 672 12.03 25.87 -11.07
CA ARG A 672 12.78 24.70 -11.53
C ARG A 672 11.87 23.52 -11.83
N LYS A 673 11.76 23.15 -13.10
CA LYS A 673 11.08 21.92 -13.55
C LYS A 673 11.97 20.69 -13.36
N ASN A 674 11.38 19.49 -13.42
CA ASN A 674 12.13 18.25 -13.23
C ASN A 674 13.13 18.03 -14.38
N PRO A 675 14.44 17.89 -14.10
CA PRO A 675 15.45 17.70 -15.15
C PRO A 675 15.20 16.48 -16.03
N ARG A 676 14.50 15.45 -15.52
CA ARG A 676 14.18 14.23 -16.29
C ARG A 676 13.22 14.47 -17.45
N LEU A 677 12.50 15.59 -17.45
CA LEU A 677 11.54 15.96 -18.48
C LEU A 677 12.12 16.93 -19.52
N SER A 678 13.35 17.42 -19.32
CA SER A 678 13.96 18.47 -20.16
C SER A 678 13.89 18.14 -21.66
N LYS A 679 14.24 16.90 -22.02
CA LYS A 679 14.24 16.40 -23.41
C LYS A 679 12.86 16.09 -23.99
N HIS A 680 11.82 16.12 -23.16
CA HIS A 680 10.47 15.72 -23.54
C HIS A 680 9.50 16.89 -23.64
N PHE A 681 9.88 18.11 -23.25
CA PHE A 681 8.99 19.26 -23.36
C PHE A 681 8.69 19.59 -24.82
N ILE A 682 7.43 19.92 -25.10
CA ILE A 682 7.02 20.45 -26.42
C ILE A 682 7.55 21.87 -26.56
N GLU A 683 7.26 22.70 -25.56
CA GLU A 683 7.87 24.01 -25.37
C GLU A 683 8.67 23.96 -24.07
N PRO A 684 10.02 23.98 -24.14
CA PRO A 684 10.84 23.99 -22.93
C PRO A 684 10.63 25.31 -22.17
N PRO A 685 10.62 25.29 -20.83
CA PRO A 685 10.59 26.53 -20.07
C PRO A 685 11.87 27.34 -20.35
N PRO A 686 11.79 28.68 -20.40
CA PRO A 686 12.97 29.52 -20.60
C PRO A 686 14.01 29.18 -19.54
N GLN A 687 15.28 29.03 -19.92
CA GLN A 687 16.33 28.75 -18.95
C GLN A 687 16.85 30.06 -18.33
N PRO A 688 17.22 30.06 -17.04
CA PRO A 688 17.84 31.24 -16.44
C PRO A 688 19.24 31.46 -17.04
N ASN A 689 19.45 32.61 -17.67
CA ASN A 689 20.79 33.11 -18.00
C ASN A 689 21.36 33.82 -16.77
N GLY A 690 22.23 33.15 -16.02
CA GLY A 690 22.85 33.69 -14.80
C GLY A 690 23.30 32.64 -13.80
N ARG A 691 24.09 33.05 -12.80
CA ARG A 691 24.58 32.16 -11.73
C ARG A 691 23.48 31.97 -10.68
N VAL A 692 23.10 30.72 -10.44
CA VAL A 692 22.13 30.36 -9.37
C VAL A 692 22.79 30.57 -8.01
N SER A 693 22.18 31.40 -7.16
CA SER A 693 22.63 31.66 -5.80
C SER A 693 22.22 30.51 -4.87
N PHE A 694 20.94 30.13 -4.88
CA PHE A 694 20.42 29.01 -4.10
C PHE A 694 19.07 28.51 -4.66
N THR A 695 18.71 27.27 -4.32
CA THR A 695 17.43 26.66 -4.72
C THR A 695 16.53 26.49 -3.51
N LEU A 696 15.39 27.19 -3.47
CA LEU A 696 14.35 27.01 -2.45
C LEU A 696 13.56 25.72 -2.70
N LYS A 697 13.35 24.94 -1.64
CA LYS A 697 12.48 23.75 -1.62
C LYS A 697 11.36 23.93 -0.60
N ARG A 698 10.37 23.05 -0.68
CA ARG A 698 9.24 23.06 0.25
C ARG A 698 9.77 22.74 1.65
N ARG A 699 9.29 23.46 2.66
CA ARG A 699 9.73 23.35 4.07
C ARG A 699 11.14 23.85 4.36
N ASP A 700 11.87 24.42 3.38
CA ASP A 700 13.12 25.12 3.68
C ASP A 700 12.82 26.25 4.70
N MET A 701 13.76 26.41 5.63
CA MET A 701 13.79 27.51 6.59
C MET A 701 14.42 28.71 5.90
N VAL A 702 13.75 29.86 5.96
CA VAL A 702 14.14 31.07 5.24
C VAL A 702 13.98 32.28 6.13
N THR A 703 14.84 33.28 5.95
CA THR A 703 14.62 34.63 6.48
C THR A 703 14.15 35.53 5.34
N VAL A 704 13.45 36.60 5.71
CA VAL A 704 13.03 37.64 4.77
C VAL A 704 14.04 38.79 4.91
N GLU A 705 14.53 39.31 3.79
CA GLU A 705 15.47 40.43 3.77
C GLU A 705 14.89 41.62 4.55
N GLY A 706 15.59 42.05 5.60
CA GLY A 706 15.13 43.10 6.54
C GLY A 706 14.34 42.60 7.76
N GLU A 707 14.23 41.29 7.98
CA GLU A 707 13.59 40.71 9.16
C GLU A 707 14.43 39.59 9.79
N ASP A 708 14.54 39.59 11.12
CA ASP A 708 15.30 38.57 11.87
C ASP A 708 14.49 37.29 12.17
N ALA A 709 13.20 37.28 11.82
CA ALA A 709 12.33 36.13 12.05
C ALA A 709 12.61 35.00 11.06
N ILE A 710 12.64 33.76 11.57
CA ILE A 710 12.76 32.56 10.74
C ILE A 710 11.38 32.09 10.30
N TYR A 711 11.24 31.86 9.00
CA TYR A 711 10.02 31.39 8.35
C TYR A 711 10.22 30.03 7.68
N ARG A 712 9.12 29.33 7.45
CA ARG A 712 9.07 28.03 6.77
C ARG A 712 8.22 28.10 5.51
N ILE A 713 8.74 27.60 4.39
CA ILE A 713 7.99 27.58 3.12
C ILE A 713 6.87 26.54 3.15
N LYS A 714 5.60 26.97 3.08
CA LYS A 714 4.41 26.12 2.96
C LYS A 714 4.09 25.76 1.51
N LYS A 715 4.13 26.75 0.62
CA LYS A 715 3.82 26.61 -0.81
C LYS A 715 4.93 27.25 -1.64
N LEU A 716 5.48 26.48 -2.57
CA LEU A 716 6.51 26.92 -3.51
C LEU A 716 5.88 27.66 -4.70
N GLY A 717 6.57 28.69 -5.17
CA GLY A 717 6.26 29.49 -6.36
C GLY A 717 7.28 30.63 -6.47
N THR A 718 7.23 31.45 -7.51
CA THR A 718 8.01 32.71 -7.58
C THR A 718 7.65 33.67 -6.44
N SER A 719 6.41 33.58 -5.95
CA SER A 719 5.94 34.20 -4.71
C SER A 719 5.53 33.11 -3.71
N PRO A 720 6.48 32.52 -2.96
CA PRO A 720 6.18 31.49 -1.99
C PRO A 720 5.32 31.98 -0.83
N THR A 721 4.50 31.08 -0.29
CA THR A 721 3.77 31.29 0.96
C THR A 721 4.60 30.79 2.13
N ILE A 722 4.88 31.66 3.09
CA ILE A 722 5.72 31.41 4.27
C ILE A 722 4.91 31.52 5.56
N GLU A 723 5.34 30.78 6.59
CA GLU A 723 4.77 30.75 7.95
C GLU A 723 5.90 30.97 8.97
N ALA A 724 5.72 31.81 9.98
CA ALA A 724 6.77 32.03 10.98
C ALA A 724 6.96 30.78 11.86
N VAL A 725 8.20 30.49 12.25
CA VAL A 725 8.54 29.31 13.05
C VAL A 725 8.34 29.57 14.55
N VAL A 726 8.46 30.82 14.98
CA VAL A 726 8.37 31.23 16.39
C VAL A 726 7.45 32.44 16.53
N GLY A 727 6.56 32.43 17.51
CA GLY A 727 5.89 33.64 18.03
C GLY A 727 4.70 34.21 17.23
N SER A 728 4.19 33.55 16.18
CA SER A 728 3.01 34.05 15.45
C SER A 728 1.85 33.06 15.41
N ASP A 729 0.63 33.60 15.30
CA ASP A 729 -0.68 32.94 15.28
C ASP A 729 -0.90 31.92 14.12
N GLY A 730 0.17 31.38 13.53
CA GLY A 730 0.10 30.52 12.34
C GLY A 730 -0.34 31.25 11.06
N LYS A 731 -0.35 32.59 11.07
CA LYS A 731 -0.71 33.40 9.91
C LYS A 731 0.33 33.23 8.81
N THR A 732 -0.14 32.81 7.63
CA THR A 732 0.70 32.68 6.43
C THR A 732 0.67 33.97 5.62
N ARG A 733 1.80 34.37 5.05
CA ARG A 733 1.86 35.47 4.08
C ARG A 733 2.64 35.07 2.83
N THR A 734 2.44 35.80 1.74
CA THR A 734 3.11 35.55 0.46
C THR A 734 4.21 36.58 0.27
N VAL A 735 5.43 36.12 -0.01
CA VAL A 735 6.61 36.98 -0.19
C VAL A 735 7.29 36.61 -1.51
N SER A 736 7.96 37.55 -2.17
CA SER A 736 8.76 37.25 -3.37
C SER A 736 9.95 36.36 -3.02
N ALA A 737 10.20 35.30 -3.81
CA ALA A 737 11.34 34.41 -3.60
C ALA A 737 12.70 35.14 -3.65
N THR A 738 12.77 36.28 -4.34
CA THR A 738 13.98 37.11 -4.44
C THR A 738 14.37 37.81 -3.13
N LYS A 739 13.40 38.01 -2.23
CA LYS A 739 13.59 38.61 -0.89
C LYS A 739 13.86 37.56 0.20
N LEU A 740 13.96 36.28 -0.17
CA LEU A 740 14.21 35.21 0.78
C LEU A 740 15.68 34.82 0.74
N THR A 741 16.22 34.46 1.89
CA THR A 741 17.53 33.82 2.05
C THR A 741 17.34 32.52 2.82
N LYS A 742 18.16 31.51 2.56
CA LYS A 742 18.09 30.27 3.34
C LYS A 742 18.70 30.51 4.72
N ALA A 743 17.95 30.16 5.76
CA ALA A 743 18.51 30.08 7.10
C ALA A 743 19.42 28.85 7.16
N ASN A 744 20.66 29.02 7.61
CA ASN A 744 21.55 27.89 7.86
C ASN A 744 20.99 27.08 9.02
N SER A 745 20.88 25.77 8.85
CA SER A 745 20.37 24.84 9.88
C SER A 745 21.39 24.55 10.99
N ALA A 746 22.26 25.51 11.30
CA ALA A 746 23.43 25.32 12.16
C ALA A 746 23.45 26.22 13.41
N GLU A 747 22.39 26.97 13.68
CA GLU A 747 22.24 27.74 14.93
C GLU A 747 20.94 27.40 15.65
#